data_AF-A0A2D4VME5-F1
#
_entry.id   AF-A0A2D4VME5-F1
#
_cell.length_a   1.000
_cell.length_b   1.000
_cell.length_c   1.000
_cell.angle_alpha   90.00
_cell.angle_beta   90.00
_cell.angle_gamma   90.00
#
_symmetry.space_group_name_H-M   'P 1'
#
loop_
_entity.id
_entity.type
_entity.pdbx_description
1 polymer ?
#
loop_
_entity_poly.entity_id
_entity_poly.type
_entity_poly.pdbx_seq_one_letter_code
_entity_poly.pdbx_strand_id
1 'polypeptide(L)'
;MTDKQLLRALVAQLVENLPPSLKRTIISSREFQNRYNISTTAKISLGDGGITFSRTDFYNAVRRIYDNPDSPPQLTSDEGTFYSVSLQEDTGARHVTLASDQRTIKLPAFWFLSPNAADRLGGFDAEANKRHLVDPEILEWRERLAKAPLEDDDVDELHEELQLNPGEISEAISSEIAAGTSHIRILVPPKPSYYERLVGPLKDSRDLPSFVDRTAKERLRNLLDWNHSEGLKLALLMCPQSLLSASIEAEQIPESIVIETFKWLEEYGDRFSQVAGIELGLRLLPRFPEIEPILHEMVANLLEDDPNDSVGRLTLSANLAVFTDGELARLGILRNAPPYYRRLAALAQASLIERELIAVDVDKAAIGDWSRDGRGQCFFLQSLIDLRTEPRWLPDFMSSEQLRYEFLGRISAAAVANCESIRSKEFQELLNGDTPNSVKAQLVVPFAFLPGPLESGYAPKVPVPQEFDDLSNSLTAGEIDEGVLAPFVNSALIYRFEKEHAETIAASLRAAKYHVAIQADSDRIFSLLVGLATIASVTRSTELADEVRILARVMRRRPGVTLEPDSLMRIGMIAAAANADVDQWARRVGDWLTEVSVDPMDKDTALQMRSHVRRLCELEPHLWKTCAKADAAFSVLIGMAA
;
A
#
# COMPACT_ATOMS: atom_id res chain seq x y z
N MET A 1 -55.86 -7.21 -3.18
CA MET A 1 -54.41 -7.14 -2.93
C MET A 1 -54.20 -7.53 -1.48
N THR A 2 -53.43 -8.58 -1.19
CA THR A 2 -53.18 -9.00 0.20
C THR A 2 -52.20 -8.04 0.89
N ASP A 3 -52.22 -7.91 2.22
CA ASP A 3 -51.30 -7.03 2.98
C ASP A 3 -49.83 -7.29 2.63
N LYS A 4 -49.47 -8.56 2.35
CA LYS A 4 -48.12 -8.92 1.88
C LYS A 4 -47.77 -8.37 0.50
N GLN A 5 -48.73 -8.30 -0.44
CA GLN A 5 -48.51 -7.71 -1.76
C GLN A 5 -48.38 -6.19 -1.69
N LEU A 6 -49.16 -5.55 -0.81
CA LEU A 6 -49.07 -4.10 -0.57
C LEU A 6 -47.73 -3.73 0.06
N LEU A 7 -47.29 -4.49 1.07
CA LEU A 7 -45.99 -4.31 1.73
C LEU A 7 -44.83 -4.48 0.74
N ARG A 8 -44.87 -5.49 -0.12
CA ARG A 8 -43.85 -5.71 -1.16
C ARG A 8 -43.76 -4.54 -2.14
N ALA A 9 -44.89 -4.01 -2.59
CA ALA A 9 -44.94 -2.86 -3.49
C ALA A 9 -44.39 -1.58 -2.82
N LEU A 10 -44.76 -1.33 -1.56
CA LEU A 10 -44.26 -0.20 -0.76
C LEU A 10 -42.74 -0.26 -0.55
N VAL A 11 -42.21 -1.43 -0.22
CA VAL A 11 -40.77 -1.62 -0.01
C VAL A 11 -39.99 -1.46 -1.32
N ALA A 12 -40.50 -1.98 -2.44
CA ALA A 12 -39.89 -1.76 -3.75
C ALA A 12 -39.85 -0.27 -4.12
N GLN A 13 -40.93 0.47 -3.89
CA GLN A 13 -41.00 1.91 -4.15
C GLN A 13 -40.08 2.73 -3.22
N LEU A 14 -39.95 2.34 -1.95
CA LEU A 14 -39.03 2.97 -1.00
C LEU A 14 -37.57 2.77 -1.43
N VAL A 15 -37.22 1.57 -1.88
CA VAL A 15 -35.88 1.24 -2.38
C VAL A 15 -35.54 2.03 -3.65
N GLU A 16 -36.51 2.35 -4.50
CA GLU A 16 -36.28 3.22 -5.66
C GLU A 16 -35.91 4.65 -5.31
N ASN A 17 -36.36 5.15 -4.16
CA ASN A 17 -36.08 6.52 -3.70
C ASN A 17 -34.77 6.65 -2.92
N LEU A 18 -34.05 5.54 -2.71
CA LEU A 18 -32.76 5.56 -2.02
C LEU A 18 -31.62 5.99 -2.96
N PRO A 19 -30.58 6.65 -2.42
CA PRO A 19 -29.33 6.88 -3.16
C PRO A 19 -28.79 5.59 -3.77
N PRO A 20 -28.20 5.61 -4.98
CA PRO A 20 -27.76 4.40 -5.68
C PRO A 20 -26.85 3.47 -4.86
N SER A 21 -26.00 4.03 -4.00
CA SER A 21 -25.13 3.28 -3.09
C SER A 21 -25.92 2.46 -2.07
N LEU A 22 -26.87 3.09 -1.37
CA LEU A 22 -27.76 2.42 -0.40
C LEU A 22 -28.72 1.46 -1.07
N LYS A 23 -29.22 1.82 -2.26
CA LYS A 23 -30.07 0.96 -3.08
C LYS A 23 -29.34 -0.34 -3.42
N ARG A 24 -28.08 -0.27 -3.85
CA ARG A 24 -27.26 -1.45 -4.17
C ARG A 24 -27.04 -2.32 -2.93
N THR A 25 -26.66 -1.73 -1.79
CA THR A 25 -26.43 -2.45 -0.53
C THR A 25 -27.67 -3.13 0.03
N ILE A 26 -28.84 -2.48 -0.05
CA ILE A 26 -30.10 -3.02 0.47
C ILE A 26 -30.63 -4.10 -0.46
N ILE A 27 -30.56 -3.89 -1.77
CA ILE A 27 -30.95 -4.89 -2.76
C ILE A 27 -30.02 -6.10 -2.69
N SER A 28 -28.74 -5.96 -2.39
CA SER A 28 -27.79 -7.09 -2.26
C SER A 28 -27.90 -7.85 -0.94
N SER A 29 -28.73 -7.42 0.02
CA SER A 29 -28.88 -8.11 1.30
C SER A 29 -29.83 -9.30 1.19
N ARG A 30 -29.33 -10.52 1.39
CA ARG A 30 -30.12 -11.77 1.40
C ARG A 30 -31.21 -11.75 2.47
N GLU A 31 -30.93 -11.20 3.65
CA GLU A 31 -31.93 -11.04 4.71
C GLU A 31 -33.07 -10.11 4.26
N PHE A 32 -32.75 -9.01 3.60
CA PHE A 32 -33.74 -8.06 3.07
C PHE A 32 -34.57 -8.66 1.94
N GLN A 33 -33.91 -9.30 0.95
CA GLN A 33 -34.57 -9.97 -0.16
C GLN A 33 -35.54 -11.05 0.34
N ASN A 34 -35.10 -11.91 1.27
CA ASN A 34 -35.91 -12.97 1.86
C ASN A 34 -37.09 -12.43 2.69
N ARG A 35 -36.86 -11.38 3.46
CA ARG A 35 -37.89 -10.76 4.31
C ARG A 35 -39.02 -10.13 3.51
N TYR A 36 -38.71 -9.53 2.35
CA TYR A 36 -39.68 -8.79 1.54
C TYR A 36 -40.04 -9.48 0.22
N ASN A 37 -39.48 -10.66 -0.05
CA ASN A 37 -39.64 -11.45 -1.27
C ASN A 37 -39.35 -10.62 -2.54
N ILE A 38 -38.33 -9.77 -2.50
CA ILE A 38 -37.90 -8.94 -3.63
C ILE A 38 -36.80 -9.71 -4.37
N SER A 39 -37.14 -10.33 -5.49
CA SER A 39 -36.17 -10.94 -6.39
C SER A 39 -35.74 -9.92 -7.44
N THR A 40 -34.49 -9.50 -7.44
CA THR A 40 -33.90 -8.91 -8.65
C THR A 40 -33.65 -10.03 -9.64
N THR A 41 -34.24 -9.94 -10.84
CA THR A 41 -33.92 -10.85 -11.94
C THR A 41 -32.53 -10.50 -12.44
N ALA A 42 -31.50 -11.01 -11.75
CA ALA A 42 -30.13 -10.91 -12.20
C ALA A 42 -30.01 -11.62 -13.55
N LYS A 43 -29.24 -11.02 -14.46
CA LYS A 43 -29.02 -11.52 -15.81
C LYS A 43 -27.56 -11.93 -15.96
N ILE A 44 -27.32 -13.05 -16.64
CA ILE A 44 -25.98 -13.49 -17.06
C ILE A 44 -25.84 -13.19 -18.54
N SER A 45 -24.75 -12.49 -18.91
CA SER A 45 -24.37 -12.26 -20.30
C SER A 45 -23.16 -13.13 -20.66
N LEU A 46 -23.22 -13.81 -21.81
CA LEU A 46 -22.19 -14.79 -22.24
C LEU A 46 -21.57 -14.40 -23.58
N GLY A 47 -20.23 -14.29 -23.59
CA GLY A 47 -19.39 -14.04 -24.76
C GLY A 47 -19.54 -12.64 -25.37
N ASP A 48 -18.70 -12.33 -26.36
CA ASP A 48 -18.66 -11.03 -27.06
C ASP A 48 -19.96 -10.69 -27.82
N GLY A 49 -20.83 -11.69 -28.02
CA GLY A 49 -22.13 -11.55 -28.68
C GLY A 49 -23.28 -11.15 -27.75
N GLY A 50 -23.04 -10.89 -26.46
CA GLY A 50 -24.03 -10.28 -25.55
C GLY A 50 -25.26 -11.14 -25.22
N ILE A 51 -25.19 -12.47 -25.39
CA ILE A 51 -26.34 -13.35 -25.15
C ILE A 51 -26.70 -13.30 -23.68
N THR A 52 -27.94 -12.98 -23.39
CA THR A 52 -28.37 -12.76 -22.02
C THR A 52 -29.46 -13.74 -21.61
N PHE A 53 -29.29 -14.31 -20.40
CA PHE A 53 -30.23 -15.23 -19.77
C PHE A 53 -30.60 -14.74 -18.37
N SER A 54 -31.77 -15.15 -17.88
CA SER A 54 -32.08 -15.12 -16.45
C SER A 54 -31.06 -15.98 -15.69
N ARG A 55 -30.41 -15.42 -14.67
CA ARG A 55 -29.39 -16.09 -13.85
C ARG A 55 -29.93 -17.39 -13.26
N THR A 56 -31.13 -17.33 -12.70
CA THR A 56 -31.79 -18.48 -12.07
C THR A 56 -32.15 -19.57 -13.08
N ASP A 57 -32.65 -19.21 -14.27
CA ASP A 57 -32.97 -20.20 -15.29
C ASP A 57 -31.71 -20.89 -15.81
N PHE A 58 -30.65 -20.11 -16.03
CA PHE A 58 -29.34 -20.63 -16.44
C PHE A 58 -28.77 -21.60 -15.38
N TYR A 59 -28.65 -21.20 -14.12
CA TYR A 59 -28.13 -22.07 -13.07
C TYR A 59 -29.02 -23.29 -12.83
N ASN A 60 -30.34 -23.19 -12.95
CA ASN A 60 -31.22 -24.35 -12.87
C ASN A 60 -31.03 -25.32 -14.04
N ALA A 61 -30.80 -24.83 -15.25
CA ALA A 61 -30.47 -25.67 -16.39
C ALA A 61 -29.12 -26.39 -16.18
N VAL A 62 -28.13 -25.68 -15.63
CA VAL A 62 -26.83 -26.28 -15.27
C VAL A 62 -27.00 -27.35 -14.18
N ARG A 63 -27.75 -27.09 -13.10
CA ARG A 63 -28.04 -28.09 -12.06
C ARG A 63 -28.69 -29.35 -12.65
N ARG A 64 -29.65 -29.17 -13.57
CA ARG A 64 -30.35 -30.29 -14.24
C ARG A 64 -29.43 -31.14 -15.11
N ILE A 65 -28.52 -30.54 -15.87
CA ILE A 65 -27.59 -31.33 -16.70
C ILE A 65 -26.54 -32.07 -15.84
N TYR A 66 -26.16 -31.51 -14.68
CA TYR A 66 -25.30 -32.21 -13.74
C TYR A 66 -26.01 -33.37 -13.02
N ASP A 67 -27.31 -33.25 -12.75
CA ASP A 67 -28.13 -34.30 -12.13
C ASP A 67 -28.53 -35.40 -13.13
N ASN A 68 -28.84 -35.01 -14.38
CA ASN A 68 -29.23 -35.92 -15.45
C ASN A 68 -28.64 -35.49 -16.81
N PRO A 69 -27.41 -35.92 -17.12
CA PRO A 69 -26.72 -35.56 -18.37
C PRO A 69 -27.44 -35.99 -19.65
N ASP A 70 -28.27 -37.04 -19.58
CA ASP A 70 -28.98 -37.61 -20.75
C ASP A 70 -30.24 -36.82 -21.14
N SER A 71 -30.65 -35.85 -20.32
CA SER A 71 -31.85 -35.03 -20.56
C SER A 71 -31.50 -33.54 -20.65
N PRO A 72 -30.93 -33.08 -21.78
CA PRO A 72 -30.45 -31.71 -21.92
C PRO A 72 -31.60 -30.69 -21.80
N PRO A 73 -31.55 -29.79 -20.80
CA PRO A 73 -32.56 -28.76 -20.66
C PRO A 73 -32.41 -27.70 -21.76
N GLN A 74 -33.52 -27.05 -22.10
CA GLN A 74 -33.52 -25.90 -23.00
C GLN A 74 -33.52 -24.60 -22.20
N LEU A 75 -32.74 -23.64 -22.68
CA LEU A 75 -32.72 -22.25 -22.24
C LEU A 75 -33.22 -21.34 -23.35
N THR A 76 -33.97 -20.31 -23.00
CA THR A 76 -34.39 -19.27 -23.93
C THR A 76 -33.64 -17.99 -23.59
N SER A 77 -32.93 -17.41 -24.57
CA SER A 77 -32.29 -16.10 -24.39
C SER A 77 -33.34 -15.00 -24.33
N ASP A 78 -32.95 -13.81 -23.85
CA ASP A 78 -33.81 -12.61 -23.86
C ASP A 78 -34.28 -12.23 -25.27
N GLU A 79 -33.52 -12.61 -26.30
CA GLU A 79 -33.86 -12.41 -27.72
C GLU A 79 -34.79 -13.51 -28.27
N GLY A 80 -35.22 -14.46 -27.43
CA GLY A 80 -36.14 -15.55 -27.79
C GLY A 80 -35.49 -16.74 -28.49
N THR A 81 -34.15 -16.81 -28.56
CA THR A 81 -33.44 -17.94 -29.18
C THR A 81 -33.30 -19.09 -28.21
N PHE A 82 -33.57 -20.32 -28.67
CA PHE A 82 -33.44 -21.53 -27.85
C PHE A 82 -32.01 -22.10 -27.91
N TYR A 83 -31.49 -22.48 -26.75
CA TYR A 83 -30.21 -23.16 -26.58
C TYR A 83 -30.42 -24.48 -25.84
N SER A 84 -29.87 -25.55 -26.40
CA SER A 84 -29.73 -26.82 -25.69
C SER A 84 -28.48 -26.77 -24.81
N VAL A 85 -28.64 -27.11 -23.53
CA VAL A 85 -27.54 -27.18 -22.57
C VAL A 85 -27.04 -28.61 -22.48
N SER A 86 -25.75 -28.84 -22.66
CA SER A 86 -25.13 -30.15 -22.56
C SER A 86 -23.86 -30.10 -21.72
N LEU A 87 -23.48 -31.24 -21.14
CA LEU A 87 -22.23 -31.41 -20.42
C LEU A 87 -21.30 -32.25 -21.29
N GLN A 88 -20.10 -31.74 -21.50
CA GLN A 88 -19.06 -32.43 -22.26
C GLN A 88 -17.84 -32.60 -21.37
N GLU A 89 -17.06 -33.65 -21.62
CA GLU A 89 -15.84 -33.94 -20.87
C GLU A 89 -14.65 -33.86 -21.83
N ASP A 90 -13.70 -32.98 -21.52
CA ASP A 90 -12.49 -32.77 -22.30
C ASP A 90 -11.31 -32.73 -21.35
N THR A 91 -10.29 -33.56 -21.62
CA THR A 91 -9.09 -33.68 -20.77
C THR A 91 -9.37 -33.91 -19.26
N GLY A 92 -10.48 -34.59 -18.93
CA GLY A 92 -10.87 -34.88 -17.55
C GLY A 92 -11.60 -33.75 -16.81
N ALA A 93 -11.89 -32.63 -17.48
CA ALA A 93 -12.73 -31.56 -16.96
C ALA A 93 -14.10 -31.56 -17.66
N ARG A 94 -15.18 -31.43 -16.89
CA ARG A 94 -16.53 -31.30 -17.43
C ARG A 94 -16.86 -29.83 -17.69
N HIS A 95 -17.17 -29.49 -18.93
CA HIS A 95 -17.57 -28.14 -19.34
C HIS A 95 -19.01 -28.12 -19.83
N VAL A 96 -19.68 -26.98 -19.61
CA VAL A 96 -21.04 -26.76 -20.10
C VAL A 96 -20.96 -26.22 -21.52
N THR A 97 -21.79 -26.75 -22.41
CA THR A 97 -21.89 -26.30 -23.79
C THR A 97 -23.32 -25.86 -24.09
N LEU A 98 -23.46 -24.65 -24.64
CA LEU A 98 -24.73 -24.13 -25.17
C LEU A 98 -24.74 -24.29 -26.69
N ALA A 99 -25.71 -25.02 -27.24
CA ALA A 99 -25.86 -25.21 -28.68
C ALA A 99 -27.20 -24.66 -29.18
N SER A 100 -27.16 -23.84 -30.23
CA SER A 100 -28.30 -23.50 -31.06
C SER A 100 -28.04 -23.90 -32.52
N ASP A 101 -29.03 -23.74 -33.39
CA ASP A 101 -28.91 -24.07 -34.81
C ASP A 101 -27.79 -23.30 -35.53
N GLN A 102 -27.34 -22.16 -34.97
CA GLN A 102 -26.38 -21.25 -35.60
C GLN A 102 -25.00 -21.26 -34.93
N ARG A 103 -24.90 -21.65 -33.66
CA ARG A 103 -23.64 -21.57 -32.90
C ARG A 103 -23.59 -22.56 -31.74
N THR A 104 -22.37 -22.94 -31.39
CA THR A 104 -22.05 -23.69 -30.18
C THR A 104 -21.08 -22.88 -29.34
N ILE A 105 -21.34 -22.76 -28.04
CA ILE A 105 -20.56 -21.95 -27.10
C ILE A 105 -20.06 -22.87 -26.00
N LYS A 106 -18.73 -22.95 -25.86
CA LYS A 106 -18.06 -23.67 -24.75
C LYS A 106 -17.97 -22.70 -23.57
N LEU A 107 -18.50 -23.11 -22.42
CA LEU A 107 -18.46 -22.34 -21.17
C LEU A 107 -17.49 -22.99 -20.16
N PRO A 108 -17.03 -22.25 -19.15
CA PRO A 108 -16.26 -22.83 -18.05
C PRO A 108 -17.05 -23.91 -17.28
N ALA A 109 -16.34 -24.67 -16.46
CA ALA A 109 -16.92 -25.70 -15.61
C ALA A 109 -17.68 -25.06 -14.43
N PHE A 110 -18.97 -25.39 -14.30
CA PHE A 110 -19.81 -24.96 -13.17
C PHE A 110 -19.82 -26.01 -12.04
N TRP A 111 -18.63 -26.49 -11.66
CA TRP A 111 -18.48 -27.59 -10.72
C TRP A 111 -19.19 -27.34 -9.39
N PHE A 112 -19.28 -26.08 -8.93
CA PHE A 112 -19.94 -25.64 -7.69
C PHE A 112 -21.46 -25.88 -7.65
N LEU A 113 -22.10 -26.12 -8.80
CA LEU A 113 -23.52 -26.48 -8.92
C LEU A 113 -23.76 -28.00 -8.99
N SER A 114 -22.70 -28.81 -9.09
CA SER A 114 -22.84 -30.27 -9.20
C SER A 114 -23.47 -30.86 -7.93
N PRO A 115 -24.42 -31.82 -8.01
CA PRO A 115 -24.93 -32.53 -6.84
C PRO A 115 -23.87 -33.43 -6.20
N ASN A 116 -22.84 -33.84 -6.96
CA ASN A 116 -21.75 -34.66 -6.46
C ASN A 116 -20.71 -33.83 -5.68
N ALA A 117 -20.48 -34.17 -4.42
CA ALA A 117 -19.48 -33.51 -3.58
C ALA A 117 -18.05 -33.66 -4.11
N ALA A 118 -17.71 -34.79 -4.74
CA ALA A 118 -16.37 -35.01 -5.28
C ALA A 118 -16.08 -34.05 -6.44
N ASP A 119 -17.06 -33.80 -7.33
CA ASP A 119 -16.92 -32.85 -8.42
C ASP A 119 -16.75 -31.41 -7.88
N ARG A 120 -17.54 -31.04 -6.87
CA ARG A 120 -17.46 -29.71 -6.23
C ARG A 120 -16.10 -29.48 -5.59
N LEU A 121 -15.64 -30.43 -4.77
CA LEU A 121 -14.36 -30.32 -4.08
C LEU A 121 -13.18 -30.41 -5.05
N GLY A 122 -13.23 -31.28 -6.06
CA GLY A 122 -12.19 -31.39 -7.08
C GLY A 122 -12.04 -30.11 -7.91
N GLY A 123 -13.16 -29.51 -8.32
CA GLY A 123 -13.16 -28.23 -9.03
C GLY A 123 -12.64 -27.08 -8.16
N PHE A 124 -13.09 -27.01 -6.90
CA PHE A 124 -12.59 -26.02 -5.95
C PHE A 124 -11.10 -26.17 -5.69
N ASP A 125 -10.63 -27.38 -5.36
CA ASP A 125 -9.22 -27.65 -5.05
C ASP A 125 -8.33 -27.34 -6.26
N ALA A 126 -8.80 -27.61 -7.49
CA ALA A 126 -8.10 -27.23 -8.72
C ALA A 126 -8.01 -25.70 -8.90
N GLU A 127 -9.10 -24.96 -8.73
CA GLU A 127 -9.12 -23.50 -8.88
C GLU A 127 -8.33 -22.80 -7.75
N ALA A 128 -8.40 -23.32 -6.52
CA ALA A 128 -7.65 -22.82 -5.38
C ALA A 128 -6.15 -23.09 -5.54
N ASN A 129 -5.75 -24.29 -5.97
CA ASN A 129 -4.35 -24.62 -6.24
C ASN A 129 -3.80 -23.81 -7.43
N LYS A 130 -4.59 -23.60 -8.49
CA LYS A 130 -4.20 -22.77 -9.63
C LYS A 130 -3.85 -21.33 -9.21
N ARG A 131 -4.50 -20.80 -8.17
CA ARG A 131 -4.36 -19.40 -7.71
C ARG A 131 -3.62 -19.24 -6.39
N HIS A 132 -3.08 -20.33 -5.85
CA HIS A 132 -2.44 -20.38 -4.54
C HIS A 132 -3.32 -19.78 -3.40
N LEU A 133 -4.60 -20.14 -3.39
CA LEU A 133 -5.57 -19.74 -2.37
C LEU A 133 -5.57 -20.74 -1.23
N VAL A 134 -5.00 -20.36 -0.09
CA VAL A 134 -4.79 -21.25 1.08
C VAL A 134 -5.20 -20.61 2.42
N ASP A 135 -5.82 -19.44 2.38
CA ASP A 135 -6.23 -18.69 3.56
C ASP A 135 -7.50 -19.27 4.24
N PRO A 136 -7.75 -18.96 5.51
CA PRO A 136 -8.93 -19.48 6.22
C PRO A 136 -10.27 -19.15 5.54
N GLU A 137 -10.42 -17.94 4.96
CA GLU A 137 -11.68 -17.52 4.33
C GLU A 137 -12.01 -18.38 3.10
N ILE A 138 -11.03 -18.68 2.25
CA ILE A 138 -11.25 -19.59 1.12
C ILE A 138 -11.53 -21.02 1.59
N LEU A 139 -10.92 -21.47 2.70
CA LEU A 139 -11.18 -22.82 3.24
C LEU A 139 -12.61 -22.99 3.78
N GLU A 140 -13.26 -21.92 4.24
CA GLU A 140 -14.69 -21.97 4.59
C GLU A 140 -15.57 -22.31 3.38
N TRP A 141 -15.22 -21.82 2.19
CA TRP A 141 -15.93 -22.16 0.96
C TRP A 141 -15.82 -23.64 0.64
N ARG A 142 -14.64 -24.24 0.87
CA ARG A 142 -14.44 -25.68 0.74
C ARG A 142 -15.40 -26.47 1.65
N GLU A 143 -15.59 -26.03 2.89
CA GLU A 143 -16.54 -26.66 3.82
C GLU A 143 -18.00 -26.51 3.38
N ARG A 144 -18.37 -25.35 2.84
CA ARG A 144 -19.73 -25.12 2.30
C ARG A 144 -20.00 -26.04 1.11
N LEU A 145 -19.06 -26.12 0.17
CA LEU A 145 -19.12 -26.99 -1.00
C LEU A 145 -19.15 -28.48 -0.61
N ALA A 146 -18.51 -28.88 0.48
CA ALA A 146 -18.60 -30.25 0.97
C ALA A 146 -20.05 -30.63 1.39
N LYS A 147 -20.82 -29.67 1.92
CA LYS A 147 -22.16 -29.92 2.48
C LYS A 147 -23.25 -29.98 1.40
N ALA A 148 -23.25 -29.04 0.45
CA ALA A 148 -24.28 -28.94 -0.58
C ALA A 148 -23.80 -28.16 -1.82
N PRO A 149 -24.51 -28.27 -2.96
CA PRO A 149 -24.35 -27.34 -4.09
C PRO A 149 -24.67 -25.91 -3.68
N LEU A 150 -24.02 -24.94 -4.33
CA LEU A 150 -24.25 -23.52 -4.03
C LEU A 150 -25.60 -23.01 -4.55
N GLU A 151 -26.20 -22.09 -3.79
CA GLU A 151 -27.32 -21.28 -4.25
C GLU A 151 -26.83 -20.15 -5.17
N ASP A 152 -27.74 -19.55 -5.93
CA ASP A 152 -27.40 -18.56 -6.97
C ASP A 152 -26.60 -17.36 -6.42
N ASP A 153 -26.90 -16.89 -5.21
CA ASP A 153 -26.17 -15.78 -4.57
C ASP A 153 -24.80 -16.22 -4.02
N ASP A 154 -24.70 -17.45 -3.52
CA ASP A 154 -23.44 -18.00 -3.01
C ASP A 154 -22.42 -18.20 -4.15
N VAL A 155 -22.89 -18.40 -5.39
CA VAL A 155 -22.02 -18.48 -6.58
C VAL A 155 -21.32 -17.15 -6.86
N ASP A 156 -22.05 -16.04 -6.81
CA ASP A 156 -21.49 -14.72 -7.08
C ASP A 156 -20.47 -14.34 -6.00
N GLU A 157 -20.77 -14.64 -4.73
CA GLU A 157 -19.84 -14.44 -3.61
C GLU A 157 -18.55 -15.28 -3.76
N LEU A 158 -18.67 -16.57 -4.10
CA LEU A 158 -17.50 -17.42 -4.34
C LEU A 158 -16.68 -16.92 -5.53
N HIS A 159 -17.34 -16.48 -6.60
CA HIS A 159 -16.65 -15.96 -7.78
C HIS A 159 -15.87 -14.69 -7.42
N GLU A 160 -16.49 -13.73 -6.72
CA GLU A 160 -15.79 -12.55 -6.21
C GLU A 160 -14.58 -12.96 -5.36
N GLU A 161 -14.73 -13.95 -4.48
CA GLU A 161 -13.66 -14.38 -3.58
C GLU A 161 -12.49 -15.04 -4.31
N LEU A 162 -12.76 -15.89 -5.32
CA LEU A 162 -11.74 -16.52 -6.16
C LEU A 162 -10.93 -15.50 -6.97
N GLN A 163 -11.53 -14.35 -7.29
CA GLN A 163 -10.90 -13.26 -8.04
C GLN A 163 -10.00 -12.37 -7.16
N LEU A 164 -10.08 -12.48 -5.83
CA LEU A 164 -9.26 -11.69 -4.91
C LEU A 164 -7.88 -12.34 -4.70
N ASN A 165 -7.05 -12.38 -5.74
CA ASN A 165 -5.65 -12.81 -5.64
C ASN A 165 -4.74 -11.99 -6.58
N PRO A 166 -3.43 -11.93 -6.31
CA PRO A 166 -2.51 -11.09 -7.08
C PRO A 166 -2.50 -11.38 -8.58
N GLY A 167 -2.62 -12.65 -8.98
CA GLY A 167 -2.61 -13.05 -10.39
C GLY A 167 -3.82 -12.52 -11.16
N GLU A 168 -5.04 -12.73 -10.65
CA GLU A 168 -6.26 -12.22 -11.30
C GLU A 168 -6.32 -10.69 -11.27
N ILE A 169 -5.82 -10.04 -10.22
CA ILE A 169 -5.72 -8.57 -10.18
C ILE A 169 -4.71 -8.05 -11.22
N SER A 170 -3.57 -8.72 -11.40
CA SER A 170 -2.62 -8.42 -12.50
C SER A 170 -3.32 -8.49 -13.86
N GLU A 171 -4.00 -9.60 -14.15
CA GLU A 171 -4.71 -9.80 -15.43
C GLU A 171 -5.80 -8.75 -15.64
N ALA A 172 -6.54 -8.40 -14.58
CA ALA A 172 -7.57 -7.37 -14.63
C ALA A 172 -6.98 -5.97 -14.91
N ILE A 173 -5.88 -5.60 -14.23
CA ILE A 173 -5.18 -4.33 -14.48
C ILE A 173 -4.68 -4.27 -15.91
N SER A 174 -4.00 -5.33 -16.38
CA SER A 174 -3.49 -5.45 -17.75
C SER A 174 -4.61 -5.27 -18.78
N SER A 175 -5.74 -5.93 -18.55
CA SER A 175 -6.91 -5.87 -19.43
C SER A 175 -7.55 -4.48 -19.46
N GLU A 176 -7.68 -3.80 -18.30
CA GLU A 176 -8.23 -2.44 -18.25
C GLU A 176 -7.33 -1.44 -18.97
N ILE A 177 -6.03 -1.52 -18.74
CA ILE A 177 -5.02 -0.68 -19.38
C ILE A 177 -5.07 -0.88 -20.90
N ALA A 178 -5.07 -2.12 -21.38
CA ALA A 178 -5.17 -2.44 -22.80
C ALA A 178 -6.47 -1.92 -23.43
N ALA A 179 -7.56 -1.86 -22.65
CA ALA A 179 -8.83 -1.27 -23.06
C ALA A 179 -8.87 0.27 -22.98
N GLY A 180 -7.81 0.92 -22.52
CA GLY A 180 -7.75 2.37 -22.31
C GLY A 180 -8.62 2.86 -21.14
N THR A 181 -8.89 1.98 -20.18
CA THR A 181 -9.67 2.27 -18.97
C THR A 181 -8.84 2.04 -17.72
N SER A 182 -9.25 2.62 -16.60
CA SER A 182 -8.56 2.41 -15.33
C SER A 182 -9.52 2.70 -14.18
N HIS A 183 -10.05 1.65 -13.57
CA HIS A 183 -10.91 1.77 -12.41
C HIS A 183 -10.06 1.63 -11.14
N ILE A 184 -10.13 2.64 -10.27
CA ILE A 184 -9.39 2.67 -8.99
C ILE A 184 -9.65 1.40 -8.15
N ARG A 185 -10.83 0.80 -8.25
CA ARG A 185 -11.18 -0.43 -7.50
C ARG A 185 -10.47 -1.69 -8.00
N ILE A 186 -9.99 -1.69 -9.23
CA ILE A 186 -9.16 -2.78 -9.79
C ILE A 186 -7.71 -2.56 -9.39
N LEU A 187 -7.23 -1.32 -9.53
CA LEU A 187 -5.88 -0.93 -9.12
C LEU A 187 -5.64 -1.01 -7.62
N VAL A 188 -6.65 -0.72 -6.80
CA VAL A 188 -6.59 -0.80 -5.34
C VAL A 188 -7.85 -1.54 -4.86
N PRO A 189 -7.81 -2.88 -4.81
CA PRO A 189 -8.95 -3.70 -4.40
C PRO A 189 -9.46 -3.30 -3.01
N PRO A 190 -10.79 -3.13 -2.81
CA PRO A 190 -11.34 -2.62 -1.56
C PRO A 190 -11.53 -3.69 -0.47
N LYS A 191 -10.81 -4.81 -0.55
CA LYS A 191 -11.01 -6.01 0.28
C LYS A 191 -9.74 -6.32 1.08
N PRO A 192 -9.79 -6.32 2.43
CA PRO A 192 -8.63 -6.65 3.26
C PRO A 192 -8.01 -8.02 2.97
N SER A 193 -8.85 -9.03 2.68
CA SER A 193 -8.42 -10.41 2.38
C SER A 193 -7.48 -10.50 1.18
N TYR A 194 -7.68 -9.64 0.16
CA TYR A 194 -6.77 -9.53 -0.97
C TYR A 194 -5.34 -9.16 -0.51
N TYR A 195 -5.19 -8.20 0.40
CA TYR A 195 -3.86 -7.78 0.86
C TYR A 195 -3.21 -8.83 1.74
N GLU A 196 -3.98 -9.60 2.53
CA GLU A 196 -3.43 -10.75 3.25
C GLU A 196 -2.94 -11.85 2.29
N ARG A 197 -3.60 -12.05 1.15
CA ARG A 197 -3.10 -12.94 0.08
C ARG A 197 -1.88 -12.34 -0.63
N LEU A 198 -1.81 -11.03 -0.78
CA LEU A 198 -0.67 -10.35 -1.41
C LEU A 198 0.59 -10.43 -0.55
N VAL A 199 0.52 -10.10 0.75
CA VAL A 199 1.70 -9.97 1.62
C VAL A 199 1.77 -10.99 2.76
N GLY A 200 0.77 -11.85 2.91
CA GLY A 200 0.67 -12.82 4.01
C GLY A 200 -0.02 -12.23 5.25
N PRO A 201 -0.73 -13.04 6.06
CA PRO A 201 -1.55 -12.54 7.17
C PRO A 201 -0.73 -11.97 8.33
N LEU A 202 -1.17 -10.83 8.87
CA LEU A 202 -0.48 -10.13 9.96
C LEU A 202 -0.27 -11.00 11.22
N LYS A 203 -1.26 -11.84 11.57
CA LYS A 203 -1.34 -12.57 12.85
C LYS A 203 -1.16 -11.58 14.04
N ASP A 204 -0.41 -11.94 15.07
CA ASP A 204 -0.13 -11.09 16.26
C ASP A 204 1.15 -10.23 16.12
N SER A 205 1.65 -10.04 14.90
CA SER A 205 2.92 -9.32 14.67
C SER A 205 2.75 -7.81 14.89
N ARG A 206 3.71 -7.19 15.58
CA ARG A 206 3.66 -5.75 15.93
C ARG A 206 4.71 -4.91 15.23
N ASP A 207 5.71 -5.57 14.67
CA ASP A 207 6.82 -4.96 13.95
C ASP A 207 7.25 -5.86 12.79
N LEU A 208 8.07 -5.31 11.89
CA LEU A 208 8.55 -6.04 10.73
C LEU A 208 9.35 -7.31 11.11
N PRO A 209 10.31 -7.29 12.05
CA PRO A 209 11.06 -8.50 12.42
C PRO A 209 10.16 -9.65 12.91
N SER A 210 9.20 -9.36 13.80
CA SER A 210 8.25 -10.37 14.28
C SER A 210 7.36 -10.91 13.17
N PHE A 211 6.96 -10.06 12.22
CA PHE A 211 6.19 -10.49 11.05
C PHE A 211 7.00 -11.41 10.14
N VAL A 212 8.27 -11.09 9.90
CA VAL A 212 9.16 -11.94 9.09
C VAL A 212 9.32 -13.33 9.70
N ASP A 213 9.56 -13.38 11.01
CA ASP A 213 9.77 -14.65 11.72
C ASP A 213 8.50 -15.51 11.85
N ARG A 214 7.31 -14.91 11.92
CA ARG A 214 6.05 -15.62 12.18
C ARG A 214 5.19 -15.90 10.95
N THR A 215 5.35 -15.11 9.89
CA THR A 215 4.51 -15.18 8.70
C THR A 215 5.32 -15.13 7.41
N ALA A 216 6.16 -14.12 7.20
CA ALA A 216 6.69 -13.85 5.85
C ALA A 216 7.53 -15.02 5.33
N LYS A 217 8.42 -15.61 6.15
CA LYS A 217 9.24 -16.77 5.74
C LYS A 217 8.40 -17.96 5.25
N GLU A 218 7.34 -18.30 5.98
CA GLU A 218 6.43 -19.38 5.60
C GLU A 218 5.70 -19.04 4.31
N ARG A 219 5.21 -17.80 4.17
CA ARG A 219 4.54 -17.34 2.94
C ARG A 219 5.47 -17.41 1.73
N LEU A 220 6.70 -16.91 1.85
CA LEU A 220 7.70 -16.92 0.78
C LEU A 220 8.02 -18.36 0.36
N ARG A 221 8.23 -19.28 1.32
CA ARG A 221 8.46 -20.70 1.02
C ARG A 221 7.28 -21.32 0.28
N ASN A 222 6.05 -21.10 0.77
CA ASN A 222 4.84 -21.64 0.14
C ASN A 222 4.64 -21.13 -1.29
N LEU A 223 5.00 -19.88 -1.58
CA LEU A 223 4.98 -19.33 -2.95
C LEU A 223 5.97 -20.05 -3.86
N LEU A 224 7.22 -20.22 -3.39
CA LEU A 224 8.25 -20.92 -4.16
C LEU A 224 7.88 -22.39 -4.42
N ASP A 225 7.37 -23.09 -3.41
CA ASP A 225 6.96 -24.50 -3.50
C ASP A 225 5.77 -24.69 -4.45
N TRP A 226 4.87 -23.71 -4.52
CA TRP A 226 3.70 -23.76 -5.40
C TRP A 226 4.07 -23.65 -6.88
N ASN A 227 4.86 -22.63 -7.23
CA ASN A 227 5.34 -22.43 -8.59
C ASN A 227 6.64 -21.63 -8.52
N HIS A 228 7.78 -22.26 -8.82
CA HIS A 228 9.08 -21.60 -8.68
C HIS A 228 9.21 -20.27 -9.46
N SER A 229 8.63 -20.18 -10.67
CA SER A 229 8.72 -18.97 -11.50
C SER A 229 7.79 -17.89 -10.96
N GLU A 230 6.49 -18.17 -10.92
CA GLU A 230 5.49 -17.18 -10.49
C GLU A 230 5.60 -16.84 -9.01
N GLY A 231 5.87 -17.85 -8.18
CA GLY A 231 6.12 -17.69 -6.76
C GLY A 231 7.31 -16.79 -6.45
N LEU A 232 8.40 -16.85 -7.23
CA LEU A 232 9.54 -15.94 -7.06
C LEU A 232 9.16 -14.50 -7.46
N LYS A 233 8.40 -14.31 -8.54
CA LYS A 233 7.90 -12.99 -8.95
C LYS A 233 6.99 -12.36 -7.88
N LEU A 234 6.10 -13.14 -7.28
CA LEU A 234 5.23 -12.71 -6.19
C LEU A 234 6.01 -12.47 -4.90
N ALA A 235 6.99 -13.32 -4.58
CA ALA A 235 7.86 -13.15 -3.42
C ALA A 235 8.61 -11.81 -3.47
N LEU A 236 9.07 -11.39 -4.65
CA LEU A 236 9.78 -10.11 -4.82
C LEU A 236 8.88 -8.87 -4.59
N LEU A 237 7.57 -8.96 -4.86
CA LEU A 237 6.61 -7.87 -4.52
C LEU A 237 6.59 -7.59 -3.02
N MET A 238 6.80 -8.64 -2.22
CA MET A 238 6.82 -8.55 -0.76
C MET A 238 8.14 -7.98 -0.22
N CYS A 239 9.09 -7.54 -1.06
CA CYS A 239 10.44 -7.21 -0.63
C CYS A 239 10.84 -5.72 -0.78
N PRO A 240 10.01 -4.74 -0.34
CA PRO A 240 10.44 -3.36 -0.32
C PRO A 240 11.50 -3.07 0.77
N GLN A 241 11.91 -4.06 1.57
CA GLN A 241 12.94 -3.95 2.60
C GLN A 241 13.80 -5.23 2.66
N SER A 242 15.10 -5.08 2.95
CA SER A 242 16.11 -6.15 2.81
C SER A 242 15.93 -7.38 3.72
N LEU A 243 15.23 -7.27 4.85
CA LEU A 243 14.93 -8.41 5.73
C LEU A 243 13.99 -9.42 5.05
N LEU A 244 13.12 -8.94 4.17
CA LEU A 244 12.19 -9.77 3.40
C LEU A 244 12.91 -10.48 2.25
N SER A 245 13.76 -9.78 1.49
CA SER A 245 14.55 -10.39 0.40
C SER A 245 15.58 -11.40 0.95
N ALA A 246 16.18 -11.12 2.10
CA ALA A 246 17.05 -12.05 2.82
C ALA A 246 16.34 -13.33 3.28
N SER A 247 15.01 -13.31 3.37
CA SER A 247 14.20 -14.47 3.78
C SER A 247 13.78 -15.38 2.62
N ILE A 248 14.12 -15.04 1.37
CA ILE A 248 13.81 -15.87 0.19
C ILE A 248 14.80 -17.04 0.11
N GLU A 249 14.33 -18.28 0.20
CA GLU A 249 15.13 -19.51 0.06
C GLU A 249 15.19 -19.99 -1.40
N ALA A 250 15.78 -19.18 -2.29
CA ALA A 250 15.80 -19.44 -3.73
C ALA A 250 16.84 -20.49 -4.18
N GLU A 251 17.66 -21.01 -3.27
CA GLU A 251 18.69 -21.99 -3.60
C GLU A 251 18.09 -23.31 -4.10
N GLN A 252 16.82 -23.62 -3.84
CA GLN A 252 16.22 -24.87 -4.32
C GLN A 252 15.65 -24.76 -5.74
N ILE A 253 15.57 -23.54 -6.28
CA ILE A 253 14.99 -23.26 -7.59
C ILE A 253 15.94 -23.77 -8.71
N PRO A 254 15.40 -24.42 -9.76
CA PRO A 254 16.19 -24.79 -10.93
C PRO A 254 16.85 -23.58 -11.60
N GLU A 255 18.12 -23.73 -11.97
CA GLU A 255 18.95 -22.67 -12.56
C GLU A 255 18.27 -21.95 -13.74
N SER A 256 17.65 -22.71 -14.66
CA SER A 256 16.96 -22.14 -15.82
C SER A 256 15.84 -21.19 -15.42
N ILE A 257 15.08 -21.51 -14.36
CA ILE A 257 13.99 -20.68 -13.85
C ILE A 257 14.54 -19.44 -13.15
N VAL A 258 15.65 -19.56 -12.41
CA VAL A 258 16.31 -18.39 -11.81
C VAL A 258 16.76 -17.42 -12.90
N ILE A 259 17.49 -17.90 -13.91
CA ILE A 259 17.98 -17.05 -15.00
C ILE A 259 16.81 -16.39 -15.76
N GLU A 260 15.76 -17.15 -16.09
CA GLU A 260 14.58 -16.62 -16.78
C GLU A 260 13.86 -15.55 -15.93
N THR A 261 13.69 -15.79 -14.63
CA THR A 261 13.03 -14.84 -13.73
C THR A 261 13.85 -13.55 -13.57
N PHE A 262 15.18 -13.65 -13.51
CA PHE A 262 16.05 -12.47 -13.43
C PHE A 262 16.05 -11.66 -14.73
N LYS A 263 16.02 -12.31 -15.90
CA LYS A 263 15.82 -11.60 -17.18
C LYS A 263 14.48 -10.88 -17.24
N TRP A 264 13.41 -11.58 -16.84
CA TRP A 264 12.09 -10.96 -16.73
C TRP A 264 12.09 -9.77 -15.77
N LEU A 265 12.81 -9.87 -14.65
CA LEU A 265 12.88 -8.80 -13.65
C LEU A 265 13.64 -7.57 -14.16
N GLU A 266 14.69 -7.77 -14.95
CA GLU A 266 15.44 -6.70 -15.59
C GLU A 266 14.57 -5.92 -16.60
N GLU A 267 13.79 -6.63 -17.42
CA GLU A 267 12.95 -6.04 -18.48
C GLU A 267 11.63 -5.46 -17.96
N TYR A 268 10.92 -6.19 -17.09
CA TYR A 268 9.52 -5.88 -16.70
C TYR A 268 9.34 -5.60 -15.19
N GLY A 269 10.38 -5.80 -14.38
CA GLY A 269 10.28 -5.68 -12.92
C GLY A 269 10.09 -4.23 -12.46
N ASP A 270 9.25 -4.04 -11.42
CA ASP A 270 9.15 -2.77 -10.69
C ASP A 270 10.44 -2.44 -9.90
N ARG A 271 10.64 -1.17 -9.52
CA ARG A 271 11.90 -0.74 -8.92
C ARG A 271 12.19 -1.39 -7.56
N PHE A 272 11.16 -1.61 -6.71
CA PHE A 272 11.35 -2.29 -5.43
C PHE A 272 11.78 -3.75 -5.62
N SER A 273 11.14 -4.46 -6.54
CA SER A 273 11.46 -5.85 -6.85
C SER A 273 12.83 -5.99 -7.54
N GLN A 274 13.23 -5.04 -8.39
CA GLN A 274 14.56 -5.03 -9.00
C GLN A 274 15.66 -4.89 -7.92
N VAL A 275 15.49 -3.98 -6.97
CA VAL A 275 16.42 -3.83 -5.84
C VAL A 275 16.46 -5.11 -5.00
N ALA A 276 15.31 -5.68 -4.66
CA ALA A 276 15.23 -6.96 -3.95
C ALA A 276 15.88 -8.11 -4.74
N GLY A 277 15.72 -8.11 -6.06
CA GLY A 277 16.36 -9.06 -6.96
C GLY A 277 17.88 -8.90 -6.99
N ILE A 278 18.41 -7.67 -6.97
CA ILE A 278 19.86 -7.43 -6.86
C ILE A 278 20.39 -7.97 -5.53
N GLU A 279 19.72 -7.68 -4.41
CA GLU A 279 20.10 -8.19 -3.08
C GLU A 279 20.13 -9.73 -3.06
N LEU A 280 19.08 -10.37 -3.59
CA LEU A 280 18.98 -11.82 -3.70
C LEU A 280 20.03 -12.39 -4.65
N GLY A 281 20.19 -11.79 -5.83
CA GLY A 281 21.07 -12.28 -6.88
C GLY A 281 22.53 -12.24 -6.48
N LEU A 282 22.98 -11.16 -5.81
CA LEU A 282 24.35 -11.08 -5.27
C LEU A 282 24.67 -12.25 -4.32
N ARG A 283 23.70 -12.67 -3.50
CA ARG A 283 23.82 -13.85 -2.63
C ARG A 283 23.83 -15.17 -3.40
N LEU A 284 23.16 -15.22 -4.55
CA LEU A 284 23.04 -16.41 -5.40
C LEU A 284 24.20 -16.60 -6.39
N LEU A 285 25.04 -15.57 -6.63
CA LEU A 285 26.18 -15.62 -7.54
C LEU A 285 27.13 -16.82 -7.36
N PRO A 286 27.43 -17.31 -6.14
CA PRO A 286 28.26 -18.51 -5.99
C PRO A 286 27.70 -19.75 -6.70
N ARG A 287 26.37 -19.81 -6.83
CA ARG A 287 25.65 -20.94 -7.43
C ARG A 287 25.22 -20.67 -8.87
N PHE A 288 24.79 -19.46 -9.18
CA PHE A 288 24.26 -19.06 -10.49
C PHE A 288 25.05 -17.87 -11.05
N PRO A 289 26.34 -18.03 -11.39
CA PRO A 289 27.16 -16.93 -11.89
C PRO A 289 26.63 -16.30 -13.19
N GLU A 290 25.79 -17.01 -13.94
CA GLU A 290 25.16 -16.57 -15.19
C GLU A 290 24.23 -15.36 -15.02
N ILE A 291 23.78 -15.07 -13.79
CA ILE A 291 22.94 -13.89 -13.53
C ILE A 291 23.76 -12.62 -13.34
N GLU A 292 25.08 -12.70 -13.19
CA GLU A 292 25.94 -11.52 -12.93
C GLU A 292 25.78 -10.40 -13.98
N PRO A 293 25.75 -10.69 -15.30
CA PRO A 293 25.51 -9.65 -16.30
C PRO A 293 24.13 -9.00 -16.18
N ILE A 294 23.11 -9.77 -15.77
CA ILE A 294 21.75 -9.24 -15.59
C ILE A 294 21.72 -8.29 -14.38
N LEU A 295 22.41 -8.66 -13.30
CA LEU A 295 22.56 -7.81 -12.11
C LEU A 295 23.28 -6.50 -12.45
N HIS A 296 24.33 -6.58 -13.28
CA HIS A 296 25.06 -5.42 -13.77
C HIS A 296 24.13 -4.44 -14.49
N GLU A 297 23.33 -4.91 -15.46
CA GLU A 297 22.39 -4.06 -16.20
C GLU A 297 21.31 -3.46 -15.29
N MET A 298 20.75 -4.23 -14.35
CA MET A 298 19.77 -3.70 -13.40
C MET A 298 20.36 -2.57 -12.54
N VAL A 299 21.60 -2.72 -12.06
CA VAL A 299 22.29 -1.67 -11.28
C VAL A 299 22.60 -0.46 -12.16
N ALA A 300 23.07 -0.65 -13.38
CA ALA A 300 23.34 0.43 -14.33
C ALA A 300 22.06 1.24 -14.63
N ASN A 301 20.96 0.56 -14.94
CA ASN A 301 19.66 1.18 -15.19
C ASN A 301 19.13 1.98 -13.99
N LEU A 302 19.37 1.50 -12.76
CA LEU A 302 19.02 2.24 -11.54
C LEU A 302 19.91 3.48 -11.34
N LEU A 303 21.19 3.41 -11.70
CA LEU A 303 22.10 4.55 -11.65
C LEU A 303 21.76 5.62 -12.70
N GLU A 304 21.21 5.23 -13.84
CA GLU A 304 20.78 6.16 -14.90
C GLU A 304 19.42 6.83 -14.62
N ASP A 305 18.60 6.29 -13.70
CA ASP A 305 17.30 6.85 -13.35
C ASP A 305 17.41 8.25 -12.69
N ASP A 306 17.08 9.32 -13.43
CA ASP A 306 17.05 10.67 -12.87
C ASP A 306 15.85 10.85 -11.92
N PRO A 307 16.07 11.13 -10.62
CA PRO A 307 14.98 11.38 -9.67
C PRO A 307 14.18 12.66 -9.99
N ASN A 308 14.71 13.56 -10.82
CA ASN A 308 14.01 14.78 -11.24
C ASN A 308 13.18 14.58 -12.51
N ASP A 309 13.28 13.42 -13.16
CA ASP A 309 12.44 13.10 -14.31
C ASP A 309 10.99 12.84 -13.84
N SER A 310 10.11 13.79 -14.14
CA SER A 310 8.68 13.72 -13.79
C SER A 310 7.94 12.53 -14.41
N VAL A 311 8.48 11.92 -15.46
CA VAL A 311 7.95 10.71 -16.11
C VAL A 311 8.88 9.50 -15.93
N GLY A 312 9.93 9.65 -15.13
CA GLY A 312 10.91 8.62 -14.83
C GLY A 312 10.36 7.52 -13.92
N ARG A 313 11.06 6.38 -13.88
CA ARG A 313 10.60 5.21 -13.12
C ARG A 313 10.57 5.44 -11.61
N LEU A 314 11.54 6.16 -11.05
CA LEU A 314 11.54 6.52 -9.63
C LEU A 314 10.32 7.36 -9.25
N THR A 315 9.96 8.34 -10.09
CA THR A 315 8.77 9.18 -9.89
C THR A 315 7.50 8.35 -9.99
N LEU A 316 7.43 7.42 -10.94
CA LEU A 316 6.31 6.48 -11.05
C LEU A 316 6.15 5.63 -9.79
N SER A 317 7.23 4.99 -9.31
CA SER A 317 7.18 4.16 -8.09
C SER A 317 6.75 4.96 -6.86
N ALA A 318 7.27 6.18 -6.68
CA ALA A 318 6.86 7.06 -5.59
C ALA A 318 5.37 7.43 -5.68
N ASN A 319 4.91 7.83 -6.86
CA ASN A 319 3.50 8.21 -7.06
C ASN A 319 2.55 7.04 -6.86
N LEU A 320 2.88 5.84 -7.34
CA LEU A 320 2.06 4.64 -7.14
C LEU A 320 2.00 4.22 -5.67
N ALA A 321 3.10 4.36 -4.93
CA ALA A 321 3.10 4.12 -3.49
C ALA A 321 2.19 5.11 -2.75
N VAL A 322 2.32 6.41 -3.05
CA VAL A 322 1.46 7.48 -2.50
C VAL A 322 -0.01 7.27 -2.88
N PHE A 323 -0.29 6.90 -4.12
CA PHE A 323 -1.63 6.66 -4.64
C PHE A 323 -2.29 5.48 -3.92
N THR A 324 -1.60 4.35 -3.88
CA THR A 324 -2.10 3.11 -3.30
C THR A 324 -2.34 3.29 -1.81
N ASP A 325 -1.33 3.79 -1.08
CA ASP A 325 -1.44 3.94 0.36
C ASP A 325 -2.47 5.01 0.76
N GLY A 326 -2.56 6.09 -0.01
CA GLY A 326 -3.59 7.12 0.15
C GLY A 326 -5.01 6.57 -0.08
N GLU A 327 -5.21 5.66 -1.03
CA GLU A 327 -6.50 5.02 -1.27
C GLU A 327 -6.85 3.99 -0.17
N LEU A 328 -5.88 3.21 0.32
CA LEU A 328 -6.08 2.33 1.49
C LEU A 328 -6.52 3.14 2.71
N ALA A 329 -5.84 4.25 2.99
CA ALA A 329 -6.17 5.15 4.09
C ALA A 329 -7.58 5.73 3.94
N ARG A 330 -7.92 6.23 2.74
CA ARG A 330 -9.24 6.80 2.44
C ARG A 330 -10.38 5.79 2.62
N LEU A 331 -10.16 4.54 2.23
CA LEU A 331 -11.14 3.46 2.37
C LEU A 331 -11.15 2.84 3.77
N GLY A 332 -10.17 3.15 4.63
CA GLY A 332 -10.01 2.55 5.94
C GLY A 332 -9.60 1.07 5.89
N ILE A 333 -9.01 0.64 4.78
CA ILE A 333 -8.49 -0.72 4.61
C ILE A 333 -7.25 -0.87 5.49
N LEU A 334 -7.15 -1.98 6.21
CA LEU A 334 -6.06 -2.24 7.17
C LEU A 334 -5.91 -1.15 8.25
N ARG A 335 -6.95 -0.37 8.55
CA ARG A 335 -6.92 0.70 9.57
C ARG A 335 -6.46 0.22 10.95
N ASN A 336 -6.77 -1.03 11.30
CA ASN A 336 -6.42 -1.62 12.59
C ASN A 336 -5.06 -2.35 12.57
N ALA A 337 -4.41 -2.44 11.41
CA ALA A 337 -3.07 -3.01 11.31
C ALA A 337 -2.00 -1.97 11.71
N PRO A 338 -0.83 -2.41 12.20
CA PRO A 338 0.32 -1.53 12.36
C PRO A 338 0.70 -0.83 11.04
N PRO A 339 1.18 0.42 11.07
CA PRO A 339 1.49 1.16 9.84
C PRO A 339 2.47 0.45 8.90
N TYR A 340 3.52 -0.23 9.41
CA TYR A 340 4.45 -0.98 8.57
C TYR A 340 3.72 -2.03 7.72
N TYR A 341 2.69 -2.70 8.24
CA TYR A 341 1.99 -3.75 7.50
C TYR A 341 1.10 -3.17 6.39
N ARG A 342 0.41 -2.06 6.67
CA ARG A 342 -0.34 -1.33 5.64
C ARG A 342 0.61 -0.82 4.54
N ARG A 343 1.76 -0.24 4.90
CA ARG A 343 2.76 0.22 3.93
C ARG A 343 3.35 -0.93 3.12
N LEU A 344 3.59 -2.09 3.73
CA LEU A 344 4.03 -3.30 3.02
C LEU A 344 2.99 -3.72 1.97
N ALA A 345 1.71 -3.78 2.35
CA ALA A 345 0.62 -4.08 1.42
C ALA A 345 0.49 -3.04 0.31
N ALA A 346 0.60 -1.75 0.63
CA ALA A 346 0.55 -0.67 -0.33
C ALA A 346 1.71 -0.71 -1.33
N LEU A 347 2.93 -0.96 -0.85
CA LEU A 347 4.12 -1.05 -1.70
C LEU A 347 4.07 -2.28 -2.60
N ALA A 348 3.67 -3.44 -2.09
CA ALA A 348 3.48 -4.63 -2.90
C ALA A 348 2.45 -4.42 -4.02
N GLN A 349 1.35 -3.72 -3.72
CA GLN A 349 0.33 -3.40 -4.73
C GLN A 349 0.80 -2.34 -5.72
N ALA A 350 1.51 -1.30 -5.26
CA ALA A 350 2.13 -0.29 -6.13
C ALA A 350 3.12 -0.94 -7.11
N SER A 351 3.95 -1.86 -6.62
CA SER A 351 4.88 -2.66 -7.44
C SER A 351 4.15 -3.52 -8.47
N LEU A 352 3.02 -4.14 -8.11
CA LEU A 352 2.20 -4.92 -9.04
C LEU A 352 1.61 -4.04 -10.15
N ILE A 353 1.07 -2.87 -9.81
CA ILE A 353 0.59 -1.90 -10.80
C ILE A 353 1.73 -1.45 -11.72
N GLU A 354 2.91 -1.14 -11.17
CA GLU A 354 4.06 -0.68 -11.95
C GLU A 354 4.48 -1.72 -13.00
N ARG A 355 4.51 -3.01 -12.65
CA ARG A 355 4.82 -4.11 -13.58
C ARG A 355 3.85 -4.15 -14.76
N GLU A 356 2.55 -4.04 -14.51
CA GLU A 356 1.54 -4.08 -15.56
C GLU A 356 1.63 -2.85 -16.48
N LEU A 357 1.94 -1.67 -15.94
CA LEU A 357 2.14 -0.47 -16.74
C LEU A 357 3.38 -0.58 -17.64
N ILE A 358 4.46 -1.18 -17.15
CA ILE A 358 5.68 -1.43 -17.93
C ILE A 358 5.41 -2.45 -19.03
N ALA A 359 4.69 -3.53 -18.73
CA ALA A 359 4.41 -4.61 -19.67
C ALA A 359 3.58 -4.15 -20.89
N VAL A 360 2.69 -3.16 -20.72
CA VAL A 360 1.80 -2.64 -21.77
C VAL A 360 2.38 -1.41 -22.49
N ASP A 361 3.55 -0.91 -22.07
CA ASP A 361 4.21 0.31 -22.62
C ASP A 361 3.28 1.53 -22.67
N VAL A 362 2.64 1.82 -21.54
CA VAL A 362 1.69 2.93 -21.42
C VAL A 362 2.42 4.28 -21.44
N ASP A 363 1.79 5.31 -22.01
CA ASP A 363 2.30 6.68 -21.99
C ASP A 363 2.53 7.18 -20.55
N LYS A 364 3.82 7.34 -20.22
CA LYS A 364 4.30 7.73 -18.89
C LYS A 364 3.79 9.11 -18.46
N ALA A 365 3.55 10.03 -19.40
CA ALA A 365 3.03 11.35 -19.09
C ALA A 365 1.58 11.27 -18.57
N ALA A 366 0.75 10.46 -19.23
CA ALA A 366 -0.64 10.24 -18.83
C ALA A 366 -0.75 9.56 -17.44
N ILE A 367 0.17 8.64 -17.13
CA ILE A 367 0.24 7.98 -15.81
C ILE A 367 0.64 8.96 -14.70
N GLY A 368 1.62 9.82 -14.98
CA GLY A 368 2.11 10.82 -14.02
C GLY A 368 1.01 11.76 -13.55
N ASP A 369 0.15 12.23 -14.45
CA ASP A 369 -0.94 13.14 -14.10
C ASP A 369 -2.04 12.43 -13.28
N TRP A 370 -2.47 11.25 -13.72
CA TRP A 370 -3.53 10.50 -13.04
C TRP A 370 -3.11 9.98 -11.65
N SER A 371 -1.88 9.49 -11.49
CA SER A 371 -1.39 8.99 -10.20
C SER A 371 -1.24 10.09 -9.14
N ARG A 372 -1.04 11.35 -9.58
CA ARG A 372 -0.99 12.54 -8.71
C ARG A 372 -2.38 13.03 -8.29
N ASP A 373 -3.44 12.63 -8.98
CA ASP A 373 -4.79 13.13 -8.73
C ASP A 373 -5.43 12.52 -7.45
N GLY A 374 -5.40 13.31 -6.39
CA GLY A 374 -6.40 13.26 -5.31
C GLY A 374 -6.18 12.22 -4.21
N ARG A 375 -5.02 11.55 -4.13
CA ARG A 375 -4.68 10.62 -3.03
C ARG A 375 -3.51 11.04 -2.14
N GLY A 376 -2.66 11.95 -2.64
CA GLY A 376 -1.53 12.48 -1.88
C GLY A 376 -1.92 13.07 -0.52
N GLN A 377 -3.04 13.78 -0.43
CA GLN A 377 -3.53 14.32 0.85
C GLN A 377 -3.84 13.21 1.87
N CYS A 378 -4.48 12.12 1.44
CA CYS A 378 -4.82 11.01 2.35
C CYS A 378 -3.56 10.29 2.82
N PHE A 379 -2.63 10.02 1.90
CA PHE A 379 -1.33 9.42 2.22
C PHE A 379 -0.54 10.28 3.21
N PHE A 380 -0.41 11.57 2.93
CA PHE A 380 0.40 12.50 3.72
C PHE A 380 -0.14 12.60 5.16
N LEU A 381 -1.45 12.82 5.30
CA LEU A 381 -2.10 12.95 6.61
C LEU A 381 -2.12 11.63 7.38
N GLN A 382 -2.37 10.50 6.71
CA GLN A 382 -2.28 9.18 7.35
C GLN A 382 -0.87 8.91 7.86
N SER A 383 0.16 9.21 7.07
CA SER A 383 1.56 9.04 7.46
C SER A 383 1.92 9.90 8.67
N LEU A 384 1.40 11.13 8.77
CA LEU A 384 1.58 11.97 9.96
C LEU A 384 0.86 11.42 11.20
N ILE A 385 -0.31 10.78 11.03
CA ILE A 385 -1.01 10.08 12.13
C ILE A 385 -0.18 8.88 12.61
N ASP A 386 0.40 8.13 11.68
CA ASP A 386 1.20 6.94 11.99
C ASP A 386 2.42 7.24 12.86
N LEU A 387 2.96 8.47 12.79
CA LEU A 387 4.11 8.89 13.61
C LEU A 387 3.86 8.67 15.11
N ARG A 388 2.61 8.69 15.56
CA ARG A 388 2.26 8.35 16.95
C ARG A 388 2.75 6.97 17.34
N THR A 389 2.63 5.96 16.47
CA THR A 389 3.13 4.61 16.74
C THR A 389 4.51 4.36 16.15
N GLU A 390 4.83 4.96 15.01
CA GLU A 390 6.03 4.72 14.22
C GLU A 390 6.70 6.07 13.84
N PRO A 391 7.54 6.67 14.71
CA PRO A 391 7.91 8.08 14.64
C PRO A 391 9.08 8.41 13.69
N ARG A 392 9.70 7.42 13.04
CA ARG A 392 10.97 7.62 12.33
C ARG A 392 10.83 7.81 10.81
N TRP A 393 9.71 7.43 10.23
CA TRP A 393 9.48 7.52 8.78
C TRP A 393 8.46 8.61 8.45
N LEU A 394 8.96 9.67 7.83
CA LEU A 394 8.17 10.84 7.43
C LEU A 394 7.55 10.63 6.05
N PRO A 395 6.37 11.21 5.77
CA PRO A 395 5.74 11.10 4.44
C PRO A 395 6.63 11.58 3.30
N ASP A 396 7.50 12.57 3.55
CA ASP A 396 8.43 13.14 2.56
C ASP A 396 9.49 12.15 2.06
N PHE A 397 9.68 11.02 2.77
CA PHE A 397 10.61 9.99 2.35
C PHE A 397 10.07 9.15 1.19
N MET A 398 8.78 9.27 0.87
CA MET A 398 8.22 8.72 -0.36
C MET A 398 8.35 9.74 -1.51
N SER A 399 9.59 10.08 -1.86
CA SER A 399 9.95 10.92 -3.00
C SER A 399 10.90 10.16 -3.93
N SER A 400 10.94 10.53 -5.21
CA SER A 400 11.85 9.92 -6.19
C SER A 400 13.31 10.02 -5.77
N GLU A 401 13.71 11.18 -5.23
CA GLU A 401 15.06 11.43 -4.72
C GLU A 401 15.40 10.54 -3.51
N GLN A 402 14.52 10.49 -2.50
CA GLN A 402 14.79 9.68 -1.32
C GLN A 402 14.71 8.17 -1.63
N LEU A 403 13.84 7.74 -2.53
CA LEU A 403 13.81 6.35 -3.01
C LEU A 403 15.12 5.97 -3.72
N ARG A 404 15.70 6.87 -4.52
CA ARG A 404 17.03 6.63 -5.11
C ARG A 404 18.06 6.38 -4.03
N TYR A 405 18.11 7.21 -2.99
CA TYR A 405 19.07 7.05 -1.90
C TYR A 405 18.86 5.75 -1.12
N GLU A 406 17.62 5.39 -0.82
CA GLU A 406 17.24 4.11 -0.21
C GLU A 406 17.72 2.92 -1.06
N PHE A 407 17.45 2.94 -2.36
CA PHE A 407 17.81 1.85 -3.27
C PHE A 407 19.32 1.68 -3.40
N LEU A 408 20.07 2.78 -3.56
CA LEU A 408 21.53 2.72 -3.61
C LEU A 408 22.13 2.28 -2.27
N GLY A 409 21.56 2.71 -1.14
CA GLY A 409 21.97 2.26 0.20
C GLY A 409 21.81 0.74 0.37
N ARG A 410 20.66 0.21 -0.05
CA ARG A 410 20.37 -1.24 -0.06
C ARG A 410 21.33 -2.03 -0.96
N ILE A 411 21.54 -1.57 -2.19
CA ILE A 411 22.47 -2.20 -3.14
C ILE A 411 23.90 -2.18 -2.59
N SER A 412 24.34 -1.06 -2.02
CA SER A 412 25.68 -0.96 -1.42
C SER A 412 25.85 -1.93 -0.25
N ALA A 413 24.86 -2.01 0.65
CA ALA A 413 24.90 -2.96 1.77
C ALA A 413 24.97 -4.42 1.29
N ALA A 414 24.19 -4.79 0.27
CA ALA A 414 24.23 -6.13 -0.31
C ALA A 414 25.54 -6.43 -1.03
N ALA A 415 26.12 -5.45 -1.74
CA ALA A 415 27.40 -5.57 -2.41
C ALA A 415 28.56 -5.77 -1.42
N VAL A 416 28.55 -5.03 -0.29
CA VAL A 416 29.53 -5.21 0.78
C VAL A 416 29.41 -6.59 1.40
N ALA A 417 28.18 -7.07 1.65
CA ALA A 417 27.94 -8.39 2.25
C ALA A 417 28.34 -9.57 1.35
N ASN A 418 28.39 -9.37 0.03
CA ASN A 418 28.64 -10.43 -0.95
C ASN A 418 29.86 -10.13 -1.85
N CYS A 419 30.80 -9.30 -1.39
CA CYS A 419 31.90 -8.80 -2.22
C CYS A 419 32.77 -9.92 -2.81
N GLU A 420 32.97 -11.01 -2.08
CA GLU A 420 33.75 -12.18 -2.52
C GLU A 420 33.06 -12.99 -3.61
N SER A 421 31.74 -12.86 -3.76
CA SER A 421 30.92 -13.60 -4.74
C SER A 421 30.94 -12.96 -6.14
N ILE A 422 31.31 -11.68 -6.24
CA ILE A 422 31.30 -10.90 -7.49
C ILE A 422 32.58 -11.18 -8.28
N ARG A 423 32.47 -11.71 -9.50
CA ARG A 423 33.65 -12.19 -10.25
C ARG A 423 34.21 -11.16 -11.22
N SER A 424 33.34 -10.41 -11.89
CA SER A 424 33.75 -9.42 -12.88
C SER A 424 34.30 -8.17 -12.19
N LYS A 425 35.42 -7.66 -12.72
CA LYS A 425 36.04 -6.44 -12.19
C LYS A 425 35.18 -5.23 -12.51
N GLU A 426 34.52 -5.26 -13.65
CA GLU A 426 33.59 -4.24 -14.13
C GLU A 426 32.44 -4.07 -13.15
N PHE A 427 31.82 -5.17 -12.69
CA PHE A 427 30.72 -5.08 -11.73
C PHE A 427 31.20 -4.71 -10.32
N GLN A 428 32.38 -5.16 -9.91
CA GLN A 428 33.01 -4.68 -8.67
C GLN A 428 33.23 -3.17 -8.69
N GLU A 429 33.71 -2.62 -9.81
CA GLU A 429 33.91 -1.18 -9.98
C GLU A 429 32.58 -0.40 -10.00
N LEU A 430 31.55 -0.94 -10.66
CA LEU A 430 30.21 -0.33 -10.66
C LEU A 430 29.63 -0.24 -9.23
N LEU A 431 29.84 -1.24 -8.39
CA LEU A 431 29.27 -1.27 -7.03
C LEU A 431 30.13 -0.51 -6.02
N ASN A 432 31.44 -0.76 -6.01
CA ASN A 432 32.35 -0.35 -4.93
C ASN A 432 33.52 0.53 -5.39
N GLY A 433 33.55 0.89 -6.67
CA GLY A 433 34.56 1.76 -7.25
C GLY A 433 34.52 3.18 -6.67
N ASP A 434 35.51 3.98 -7.08
CA ASP A 434 35.58 5.41 -6.73
C ASP A 434 35.22 6.30 -7.94
N THR A 435 34.74 5.69 -9.03
CA THR A 435 34.25 6.44 -10.19
C THR A 435 32.94 7.17 -9.86
N PRO A 436 32.66 8.35 -10.45
CA PRO A 436 31.42 9.08 -10.22
C PRO A 436 30.15 8.28 -10.53
N ASN A 437 30.25 7.27 -11.39
CA ASN A 437 29.13 6.42 -11.79
C ASN A 437 28.99 5.17 -10.91
N SER A 438 29.84 4.97 -9.90
CA SER A 438 29.69 3.84 -8.98
C SER A 438 28.58 4.07 -7.95
N VAL A 439 27.96 2.99 -7.47
CA VAL A 439 26.95 3.05 -6.40
C VAL A 439 27.53 3.73 -5.16
N LYS A 440 28.73 3.32 -4.72
CA LYS A 440 29.43 3.87 -3.56
C LYS A 440 29.65 5.39 -3.67
N ALA A 441 30.10 5.90 -4.82
CA ALA A 441 30.34 7.33 -5.01
C ALA A 441 29.05 8.16 -5.05
N GLN A 442 27.92 7.55 -5.38
CA GLN A 442 26.61 8.22 -5.44
C GLN A 442 25.80 8.13 -4.14
N LEU A 443 26.31 7.46 -3.10
CA LEU A 443 25.68 7.46 -1.78
C LEU A 443 25.72 8.87 -1.18
N VAL A 444 24.55 9.39 -0.81
CA VAL A 444 24.43 10.69 -0.14
C VAL A 444 24.17 10.47 1.34
N VAL A 445 25.09 10.93 2.19
CA VAL A 445 24.95 10.93 3.65
C VAL A 445 24.23 12.23 4.06
N PRO A 446 23.22 12.19 4.95
CA PRO A 446 22.70 11.03 5.67
C PRO A 446 21.62 10.23 4.94
N PHE A 447 21.14 10.69 3.78
CA PHE A 447 19.90 10.23 3.17
C PHE A 447 19.85 8.72 2.85
N ALA A 448 20.97 8.11 2.45
CA ALA A 448 21.05 6.66 2.20
C ALA A 448 20.94 5.79 3.47
N PHE A 449 20.96 6.41 4.66
CA PHE A 449 20.90 5.75 5.97
C PHE A 449 19.65 6.12 6.77
N LEU A 450 18.73 6.88 6.15
CA LEU A 450 17.42 7.12 6.73
C LEU A 450 16.62 5.81 6.78
N PRO A 451 15.66 5.67 7.71
CA PRO A 451 14.85 4.46 7.81
C PRO A 451 14.04 4.24 6.53
N GLY A 452 13.99 2.99 6.07
CA GLY A 452 13.08 2.60 4.99
C GLY A 452 11.60 2.67 5.42
N PRO A 453 10.65 2.55 4.47
CA PRO A 453 9.21 2.70 4.72
C PRO A 453 8.63 1.76 5.78
N LEU A 454 9.28 0.63 6.02
CA LEU A 454 8.87 -0.40 6.97
C LEU A 454 9.65 -0.40 8.29
N GLU A 455 10.60 0.53 8.47
CA GLU A 455 11.58 0.48 9.56
C GLU A 455 11.28 1.46 10.71
N SER A 456 10.11 2.09 10.66
CA SER A 456 9.77 3.19 11.55
C SER A 456 9.38 2.74 12.97
N GLY A 457 8.93 1.50 13.12
CA GLY A 457 8.38 0.96 14.37
C GLY A 457 9.39 0.53 15.44
N TYR A 458 10.69 0.55 15.14
CA TYR A 458 11.73 0.15 16.10
C TYR A 458 12.88 1.16 16.16
N ALA A 459 13.58 1.21 17.28
CA ALA A 459 14.67 2.15 17.49
C ALA A 459 15.88 1.83 16.58
N PRO A 460 16.66 2.85 16.16
CA PRO A 460 17.94 2.61 15.52
C PRO A 460 18.82 1.73 16.41
N LYS A 461 19.63 0.86 15.80
CA LYS A 461 20.57 0.01 16.55
C LYS A 461 21.89 0.72 16.86
N VAL A 462 22.24 1.75 16.09
CA VAL A 462 23.52 2.45 16.19
C VAL A 462 23.43 3.51 17.29
N PRO A 463 24.28 3.47 18.33
CA PRO A 463 24.30 4.52 19.36
C PRO A 463 24.81 5.84 18.78
N VAL A 464 24.54 6.94 19.47
CA VAL A 464 25.11 8.25 19.13
C VAL A 464 26.65 8.20 19.30
N PRO A 465 27.43 8.72 18.33
CA PRO A 465 28.89 8.82 18.45
C PRO A 465 29.36 9.73 19.61
N GLN A 466 30.58 9.51 20.12
CA GLN A 466 31.14 10.28 21.25
C GLN A 466 31.30 11.77 20.95
N GLU A 467 31.41 12.14 19.68
CA GLU A 467 31.50 13.52 19.21
C GLU A 467 30.28 14.37 19.61
N PHE A 468 29.15 13.74 19.95
CA PHE A 468 27.96 14.42 20.46
C PHE A 468 28.05 14.79 21.96
N ASP A 469 29.02 14.27 22.70
CA ASP A 469 29.25 14.66 24.09
C ASP A 469 29.71 16.13 24.16
N ASP A 470 30.60 16.53 23.26
CA ASP A 470 31.07 17.91 23.16
C ASP A 470 29.93 18.87 22.78
N LEU A 471 29.06 18.46 21.87
CA LEU A 471 27.86 19.24 21.50
C LEU A 471 26.88 19.37 22.68
N SER A 472 26.68 18.30 23.45
CA SER A 472 25.87 18.32 24.67
C SER A 472 26.46 19.25 25.73
N ASN A 473 27.79 19.30 25.84
CA ASN A 473 28.49 20.22 26.73
C ASN A 473 28.29 21.69 26.30
N SER A 474 28.39 22.00 25.00
CA SER A 474 28.10 23.34 24.46
C SER A 474 26.65 23.77 24.74
N LEU A 475 25.68 22.87 24.54
CA LEU A 475 24.27 23.13 24.89
C LEU A 475 24.12 23.48 26.38
N THR A 476 24.82 22.76 27.26
CA THR A 476 24.80 22.99 28.71
C THR A 476 25.48 24.30 29.11
N ALA A 477 26.51 24.72 28.36
CA ALA A 477 27.19 26.00 28.54
C ALA A 477 26.36 27.21 28.05
N GLY A 478 25.22 26.97 27.40
CA GLY A 478 24.31 28.01 26.89
C GLY A 478 24.60 28.44 25.46
N GLU A 479 25.48 27.73 24.74
CA GLU A 479 25.75 27.94 23.33
C GLU A 479 24.64 27.28 22.50
N ILE A 480 23.70 28.09 22.01
CA ILE A 480 22.59 27.61 21.18
C ILE A 480 22.52 28.34 19.83
N ASP A 481 23.26 27.78 18.89
CA ASP A 481 23.26 28.20 17.50
C ASP A 481 22.95 27.02 16.58
N GLU A 482 22.83 27.33 15.29
CA GLU A 482 22.57 26.33 14.26
C GLU A 482 23.70 25.29 14.14
N GLY A 483 24.95 25.68 14.37
CA GLY A 483 26.10 24.77 14.32
C GLY A 483 26.04 23.69 15.40
N VAL A 484 25.50 24.01 16.57
CA VAL A 484 25.28 23.04 17.66
C VAL A 484 24.03 22.19 17.42
N LEU A 485 22.93 22.76 16.94
CA LEU A 485 21.65 22.04 16.78
C LEU A 485 21.57 21.20 15.49
N ALA A 486 22.19 21.62 14.39
CA ALA A 486 22.11 20.93 13.11
C ALA A 486 22.63 19.48 13.15
N PRO A 487 23.75 19.15 13.83
CA PRO A 487 24.21 17.77 13.96
C PRO A 487 23.18 16.85 14.64
N PHE A 488 22.51 17.31 15.70
CA PHE A 488 21.43 16.55 16.36
C PHE A 488 20.27 16.30 15.40
N VAL A 489 19.81 17.36 14.72
CA VAL A 489 18.69 17.29 13.78
C VAL A 489 18.99 16.33 12.63
N ASN A 490 20.15 16.47 11.99
CA ASN A 490 20.51 15.70 10.80
C ASN A 490 20.79 14.22 11.10
N SER A 491 21.01 13.88 12.37
CA SER A 491 21.33 12.51 12.79
C SER A 491 20.20 11.80 13.52
N ALA A 492 19.09 12.51 13.82
CA ALA A 492 17.99 12.05 14.67
C ALA A 492 17.36 10.70 14.25
N LEU A 493 17.42 10.39 12.95
CA LEU A 493 16.82 9.19 12.37
C LEU A 493 17.82 8.05 12.15
N ILE A 494 19.12 8.35 12.20
CA ILE A 494 20.23 7.41 11.99
C ILE A 494 20.67 6.80 13.32
N TYR A 495 20.92 7.66 14.32
CA TYR A 495 21.43 7.23 15.62
C TYR A 495 20.31 7.14 16.66
N ARG A 496 20.50 6.25 17.62
CA ARG A 496 19.60 6.08 18.75
C ARG A 496 19.85 7.17 19.79
N PHE A 497 19.13 8.27 19.67
CA PHE A 497 19.08 9.28 20.73
C PHE A 497 18.29 8.77 21.94
N GLU A 498 18.91 8.86 23.10
CA GLU A 498 18.24 8.64 24.38
C GLU A 498 17.48 9.91 24.82
N LYS A 499 16.51 9.75 25.72
CA LYS A 499 15.61 10.84 26.16
C LYS A 499 16.37 12.01 26.79
N GLU A 500 17.48 11.72 27.45
CA GLU A 500 18.37 12.69 28.10
C GLU A 500 18.92 13.73 27.11
N HIS A 501 19.19 13.34 25.86
CA HIS A 501 19.62 14.28 24.82
C HIS A 501 18.51 15.29 24.50
N ALA A 502 17.28 14.81 24.35
CA ALA A 502 16.13 15.66 24.08
C ALA A 502 15.81 16.60 25.26
N GLU A 503 15.93 16.10 26.49
CA GLU A 503 15.77 16.90 27.71
C GLU A 503 16.87 17.97 27.84
N THR A 504 18.10 17.66 27.46
CA THR A 504 19.22 18.62 27.40
C THR A 504 18.93 19.75 26.41
N ILE A 505 18.51 19.42 25.19
CA ILE A 505 18.12 20.41 24.17
C ILE A 505 16.97 21.30 24.68
N ALA A 506 15.95 20.69 25.31
CA ALA A 506 14.81 21.41 25.86
C ALA A 506 15.23 22.40 26.96
N ALA A 507 16.08 21.97 27.89
CA ALA A 507 16.62 22.81 28.94
C ALA A 507 17.44 23.99 28.38
N SER A 508 18.27 23.75 27.37
CA SER A 508 19.08 24.78 26.72
C SER A 508 18.24 25.81 25.97
N LEU A 509 17.20 25.38 25.25
CA LEU A 509 16.23 26.29 24.61
C LEU A 509 15.59 27.25 25.63
N ARG A 510 15.16 26.70 26.78
CA ARG A 510 14.57 27.46 27.88
C ARG A 510 15.56 28.43 28.52
N ALA A 511 16.79 27.97 28.79
CA ALA A 511 17.85 28.77 29.39
C ALA A 511 18.24 29.98 28.50
N ALA A 512 18.31 29.76 27.18
CA ALA A 512 18.56 30.81 26.21
C ALA A 512 17.32 31.69 25.90
N LYS A 513 16.18 31.44 26.57
CA LYS A 513 14.91 32.14 26.32
C LYS A 513 14.54 32.13 24.83
N TYR A 514 14.80 31.00 24.15
CA TYR A 514 14.53 30.78 22.72
C TYR A 514 15.28 31.73 21.76
N HIS A 515 16.37 32.35 22.20
CA HIS A 515 17.28 33.11 21.33
C HIS A 515 18.26 32.17 20.66
N VAL A 516 17.80 31.44 19.64
CA VAL A 516 18.68 30.63 18.79
C VAL A 516 19.35 31.53 17.75
N ALA A 517 20.68 31.49 17.70
CA ALA A 517 21.47 32.18 16.68
C ALA A 517 21.38 31.40 15.35
N ILE A 518 20.38 31.76 14.56
CA ILE A 518 20.11 31.23 13.21
C ILE A 518 19.75 32.39 12.29
N GLN A 519 20.18 32.29 11.03
CA GLN A 519 19.83 33.26 10.01
C GLN A 519 18.30 33.34 9.85
N ALA A 520 17.78 34.56 9.64
CA ALA A 520 16.35 34.77 9.36
C ALA A 520 16.02 34.30 7.93
N ASP A 521 15.93 32.99 7.78
CA ASP A 521 15.62 32.28 6.55
C ASP A 521 14.54 31.24 6.85
N SER A 522 13.43 31.29 6.10
CA SER A 522 12.25 30.47 6.37
C SER A 522 12.54 28.97 6.26
N ASP A 523 13.32 28.55 5.26
CA ASP A 523 13.60 27.14 4.98
C ASP A 523 14.53 26.55 6.05
N ARG A 524 15.55 27.30 6.47
CA ARG A 524 16.45 26.90 7.57
C ARG A 524 15.70 26.79 8.89
N ILE A 525 14.84 27.76 9.20
CA ILE A 525 14.02 27.75 10.42
C ILE A 525 13.02 26.59 10.39
N PHE A 526 12.36 26.36 9.26
CA PHE A 526 11.46 25.24 9.08
C PHE A 526 12.18 23.90 9.30
N SER A 527 13.32 23.71 8.64
CA SER A 527 14.15 22.50 8.75
C SER A 527 14.59 22.24 10.20
N LEU A 528 15.02 23.29 10.91
CA LEU A 528 15.36 23.20 12.34
C LEU A 528 14.16 22.76 13.18
N LEU A 529 13.00 23.37 12.99
CA LEU A 529 11.79 23.04 13.76
C LEU A 529 11.29 21.62 13.49
N VAL A 530 11.30 21.17 12.23
CA VAL A 530 10.98 19.78 11.85
C VAL A 530 11.97 18.82 12.47
N GLY A 531 13.27 19.15 12.44
CA GLY A 531 14.33 18.38 13.06
C GLY A 531 14.13 18.18 14.56
N LEU A 532 13.90 19.27 15.29
CA LEU A 532 13.66 19.23 16.73
C LEU A 532 12.36 18.48 17.07
N ALA A 533 11.30 18.67 16.27
CA ALA A 533 10.06 17.90 16.40
C ALA A 533 10.33 16.39 16.18
N THR A 534 11.17 16.04 15.22
CA THR A 534 11.58 14.67 14.94
C THR A 534 12.37 14.07 16.11
N ILE A 535 13.32 14.82 16.70
CA ILE A 535 14.01 14.37 17.91
C ILE A 535 13.01 14.12 19.04
N ALA A 536 12.05 15.03 19.24
CA ALA A 536 11.02 14.88 20.26
C ALA A 536 10.15 13.62 20.02
N SER A 537 9.78 13.35 18.77
CA SER A 537 8.96 12.18 18.41
C SER A 537 9.70 10.86 18.61
N VAL A 538 10.94 10.74 18.14
CA VAL A 538 11.71 9.48 18.22
C VAL A 538 12.16 9.15 19.63
N THR A 539 12.45 10.18 20.45
CA THR A 539 12.81 10.01 21.88
C THR A 539 11.60 9.96 22.81
N ARG A 540 10.38 10.17 22.28
CA ARG A 540 9.14 10.34 23.06
C ARG A 540 9.26 11.42 24.15
N SER A 541 10.03 12.48 23.88
CA SER A 541 10.24 13.60 24.80
C SER A 541 9.12 14.63 24.65
N THR A 542 8.13 14.55 25.55
CA THR A 542 7.04 15.53 25.60
C THR A 542 7.53 16.92 26.02
N GLU A 543 8.63 16.99 26.78
CA GLU A 543 9.25 18.26 27.17
C GLU A 543 9.81 18.98 25.94
N LEU A 544 10.61 18.29 25.11
CA LEU A 544 11.13 18.90 23.88
C LEU A 544 10.00 19.28 22.92
N ALA A 545 8.95 18.46 22.80
CA ALA A 545 7.79 18.79 21.98
C ALA A 545 7.10 20.12 22.41
N ASP A 546 7.01 20.37 23.72
CA ASP A 546 6.48 21.61 24.26
C ASP A 546 7.40 22.81 23.98
N GLU A 547 8.71 22.62 24.09
CA GLU A 547 9.69 23.66 23.76
C GLU A 547 9.71 23.98 22.25
N VAL A 548 9.55 22.99 21.37
CA VAL A 548 9.39 23.19 19.92
C VAL A 548 8.18 24.05 19.61
N ARG A 549 7.06 23.85 20.31
CA ARG A 549 5.86 24.68 20.17
C ARG A 549 6.15 26.14 20.49
N ILE A 550 6.86 26.40 21.59
CA ILE A 550 7.21 27.76 22.01
C ILE A 550 8.20 28.38 21.02
N LEU A 551 9.22 27.62 20.60
CA LEU A 551 10.20 28.06 19.61
C LEU A 551 9.53 28.43 18.28
N ALA A 552 8.59 27.62 17.79
CA ALA A 552 7.84 27.91 16.58
C ALA A 552 7.07 29.23 16.67
N ARG A 553 6.51 29.58 17.85
CA ARG A 553 5.85 30.90 18.06
C ARG A 553 6.85 32.06 18.02
N VAL A 554 8.02 31.87 18.63
CA VAL A 554 9.08 32.89 18.67
C VAL A 554 9.61 33.14 17.26
N MET A 555 9.86 32.08 16.50
CA MET A 555 10.41 32.16 15.15
C MET A 555 9.44 32.83 14.16
N ARG A 556 8.14 32.50 14.23
CA ARG A 556 7.09 33.16 13.41
C ARG A 556 6.98 34.67 13.59
N ARG A 557 7.46 35.20 14.73
CA ARG A 557 7.43 36.64 15.01
C ARG A 557 8.72 37.35 14.60
N ARG A 558 9.73 36.63 14.10
CA ARG A 558 10.98 37.23 13.64
C ARG A 558 10.74 37.93 12.30
N PRO A 559 11.21 39.19 12.13
CA PRO A 559 11.12 39.87 10.84
C PRO A 559 11.83 39.07 9.73
N GLY A 560 11.20 38.96 8.56
CA GLY A 560 11.74 38.25 7.41
C GLY A 560 11.52 36.74 7.41
N VAL A 561 10.80 36.19 8.40
CA VAL A 561 10.47 34.76 8.48
C VAL A 561 8.98 34.58 8.22
N THR A 562 8.64 33.72 7.27
CA THR A 562 7.26 33.32 6.95
C THR A 562 7.20 31.79 7.00
N LEU A 563 6.40 31.25 7.91
CA LEU A 563 6.12 29.81 7.97
C LEU A 563 4.69 29.56 7.54
N GLU A 564 4.52 28.82 6.45
CA GLU A 564 3.21 28.50 5.90
C GLU A 564 2.37 27.66 6.89
N PRO A 565 1.04 27.83 6.92
CA PRO A 565 0.16 27.05 7.81
C PRO A 565 0.32 25.53 7.68
N ASP A 566 0.54 25.01 6.47
CA ASP A 566 0.80 23.58 6.25
C ASP A 566 2.13 23.13 6.88
N SER A 567 3.17 23.96 6.78
CA SER A 567 4.46 23.73 7.43
C SER A 567 4.31 23.68 8.95
N LEU A 568 3.51 24.59 9.51
CA LEU A 568 3.21 24.60 10.94
C LEU A 568 2.41 23.37 11.36
N MET A 569 1.38 22.98 10.61
CA MET A 569 0.63 21.74 10.87
C MET A 569 1.57 20.54 10.90
N ARG A 570 2.47 20.43 9.91
CA ARG A 570 3.45 19.34 9.83
C ARG A 570 4.34 19.30 11.08
N ILE A 571 4.96 20.43 11.46
CA ILE A 571 5.77 20.51 12.68
C ILE A 571 4.96 20.06 13.90
N GLY A 572 3.72 20.54 14.03
CA GLY A 572 2.83 20.21 15.14
C GLY A 572 2.48 18.72 15.21
N MET A 573 2.19 18.10 14.08
CA MET A 573 1.89 16.66 13.99
C MET A 573 3.10 15.81 14.39
N ILE A 574 4.29 16.15 13.90
CA ILE A 574 5.54 15.46 14.24
C ILE A 574 5.83 15.63 15.74
N ALA A 575 5.77 16.85 16.27
CA ALA A 575 6.03 17.11 17.70
C ALA A 575 5.00 16.41 18.61
N ALA A 576 3.72 16.41 18.22
CA ALA A 576 2.66 15.74 18.98
C ALA A 576 2.91 14.23 19.10
N ALA A 577 3.56 13.61 18.11
CA ALA A 577 3.94 12.20 18.12
C ALA A 577 4.92 11.83 19.25
N ALA A 578 5.50 12.79 19.97
CA ALA A 578 6.17 12.50 21.25
C ALA A 578 5.25 11.80 22.27
N ASN A 579 3.92 11.92 22.12
CA ASN A 579 2.92 11.29 22.97
C ASN A 579 2.41 9.99 22.32
N ALA A 580 2.74 8.83 22.90
CA ALA A 580 2.22 7.54 22.42
C ALA A 580 0.72 7.33 22.75
N ASP A 581 0.27 7.90 23.88
CA ASP A 581 -1.12 7.86 24.32
C ASP A 581 -2.02 8.67 23.39
N VAL A 582 -3.10 8.04 22.91
CA VAL A 582 -3.98 8.61 21.87
C VAL A 582 -4.71 9.86 22.34
N ASP A 583 -5.12 9.93 23.61
CA ASP A 583 -5.81 11.09 24.17
C ASP A 583 -4.86 12.28 24.34
N GLN A 584 -3.65 12.04 24.83
CA GLN A 584 -2.62 13.08 24.93
C GLN A 584 -2.19 13.58 23.56
N TRP A 585 -1.90 12.68 22.62
CA TRP A 585 -1.57 13.03 21.24
C TRP A 585 -2.67 13.88 20.60
N ALA A 586 -3.93 13.43 20.66
CA ALA A 586 -5.07 14.14 20.05
C ALA A 586 -5.25 15.54 20.64
N ARG A 587 -5.05 15.71 21.96
CA ARG A 587 -5.08 17.03 22.61
C ARG A 587 -3.98 17.95 22.07
N ARG A 588 -2.75 17.47 21.95
CA ARG A 588 -1.63 18.26 21.43
C ARG A 588 -1.84 18.68 19.98
N VAL A 589 -2.34 17.77 19.14
CA VAL A 589 -2.72 18.08 17.75
C VAL A 589 -3.81 19.16 17.70
N GLY A 590 -4.90 19.00 18.46
CA GLY A 590 -6.00 19.97 18.47
C GLY A 590 -5.57 21.35 18.99
N ASP A 591 -4.76 21.42 20.04
CA ASP A 591 -4.23 22.66 20.57
C ASP A 591 -3.31 23.38 19.58
N TRP A 592 -2.49 22.62 18.83
CA TRP A 592 -1.62 23.17 17.80
C TRP A 592 -2.41 23.69 16.61
N LEU A 593 -3.35 22.90 16.08
CA LEU A 593 -4.19 23.31 14.95
C LEU A 593 -5.08 24.50 15.29
N THR A 594 -5.57 24.59 16.53
CA THR A 594 -6.30 25.78 17.01
C THR A 594 -5.41 27.02 16.99
N GLU A 595 -4.15 26.89 17.38
CA GLU A 595 -3.19 27.99 17.33
C GLU A 595 -2.88 28.42 15.89
N VAL A 596 -2.69 27.48 14.96
CA VAL A 596 -2.51 27.81 13.54
C VAL A 596 -3.76 28.49 12.97
N SER A 597 -4.95 28.08 13.40
CA SER A 597 -6.22 28.62 12.87
C SER A 597 -6.53 30.07 13.26
N VAL A 598 -5.79 30.64 14.22
CA VAL A 598 -5.94 32.04 14.62
C VAL A 598 -4.87 32.95 14.00
N ASP A 599 -3.87 32.39 13.33
CA ASP A 599 -2.88 33.17 12.59
C ASP A 599 -3.53 33.79 11.33
N PRO A 600 -3.17 35.03 10.94
CA PRO A 600 -3.70 35.65 9.73
C PRO A 600 -3.36 34.83 8.48
N MET A 601 -4.37 34.52 7.67
CA MET A 601 -4.21 33.81 6.39
C MET A 601 -5.31 34.22 5.40
N ASP A 602 -5.06 33.98 4.12
CA ASP A 602 -6.06 34.20 3.08
C ASP A 602 -7.12 33.08 3.04
N LYS A 603 -8.14 33.30 2.22
CA LYS A 603 -9.30 32.40 2.10
C LYS A 603 -8.93 31.03 1.54
N ASP A 604 -8.02 30.98 0.57
CA ASP A 604 -7.66 29.74 -0.13
C ASP A 604 -6.82 28.85 0.80
N THR A 605 -5.90 29.46 1.54
CA THR A 605 -5.13 28.82 2.60
C THR A 605 -6.05 28.31 3.71
N ALA A 606 -7.04 29.10 4.15
CA ALA A 606 -8.02 28.65 5.13
C ALA A 606 -8.89 27.47 4.63
N LEU A 607 -9.26 27.46 3.34
CA LEU A 607 -9.97 26.34 2.71
C LEU A 607 -9.13 25.07 2.70
N GLN A 608 -7.85 25.19 2.32
CA GLN A 608 -6.90 24.08 2.31
C GLN A 608 -6.68 23.53 3.72
N MET A 609 -6.38 24.38 4.70
CA MET A 609 -6.20 23.97 6.09
C MET A 609 -7.45 23.30 6.66
N ARG A 610 -8.65 23.82 6.37
CA ARG A 610 -9.90 23.18 6.78
C ARG A 610 -10.09 21.80 6.13
N SER A 611 -9.71 21.66 4.86
CA SER A 611 -9.70 20.37 4.16
C SER A 611 -8.78 19.38 4.88
N HIS A 612 -7.57 19.80 5.28
CA HIS A 612 -6.64 18.98 6.05
C HIS A 612 -7.22 18.55 7.40
N VAL A 613 -7.79 19.49 8.18
CA VAL A 613 -8.40 19.18 9.49
C VAL A 613 -9.53 18.15 9.34
N ARG A 614 -10.41 18.34 8.36
CA ARG A 614 -11.53 17.41 8.12
C ARG A 614 -11.04 16.04 7.72
N ARG A 615 -10.08 15.98 6.79
CA ARG A 615 -9.49 14.72 6.35
C ARG A 615 -8.79 14.00 7.50
N LEU A 616 -8.03 14.71 8.35
CA LEU A 616 -7.43 14.15 9.56
C LEU A 616 -8.49 13.51 10.47
N CYS A 617 -9.61 14.20 10.69
CA CYS A 617 -10.70 13.68 11.51
C CYS A 617 -11.51 12.54 10.84
N GLU A 618 -11.46 12.39 9.52
CA GLU A 618 -12.04 11.23 8.82
C GLU A 618 -11.13 9.99 8.91
N LEU A 619 -9.81 10.20 8.79
CA LEU A 619 -8.79 9.16 8.92
C LEU A 619 -8.68 8.67 10.38
N GLU A 620 -8.65 9.60 11.33
CA GLU A 620 -8.61 9.34 12.78
C GLU A 620 -9.77 10.06 13.49
N PRO A 621 -10.95 9.40 13.60
CA PRO A 621 -12.14 9.98 14.21
C PRO A 621 -11.95 10.47 15.66
N HIS A 622 -10.95 9.99 16.39
CA HIS A 622 -10.68 10.45 17.75
C HIS A 622 -10.29 11.93 17.81
N LEU A 623 -9.74 12.49 16.72
CA LEU A 623 -9.37 13.91 16.59
C LEU A 623 -10.58 14.86 16.58
N TRP A 624 -11.80 14.40 16.31
CA TRP A 624 -13.00 15.24 16.37
C TRP A 624 -13.18 15.92 17.74
N LYS A 625 -12.74 15.25 18.82
CA LYS A 625 -12.85 15.76 20.20
C LYS A 625 -12.02 17.01 20.44
N THR A 626 -10.93 17.20 19.70
CA THR A 626 -9.92 18.23 19.97
C THR A 626 -9.75 19.21 18.82
N CYS A 627 -9.97 18.78 17.58
CA CYS A 627 -9.81 19.60 16.38
C CYS A 627 -11.06 20.41 15.97
N ALA A 628 -12.22 20.17 16.60
CA ALA A 628 -13.47 20.87 16.25
C ALA A 628 -13.36 22.41 16.35
N LYS A 629 -12.55 22.92 17.30
CA LYS A 629 -12.30 24.37 17.43
C LYS A 629 -11.56 24.93 16.21
N ALA A 630 -10.56 24.22 15.71
CA ALA A 630 -9.82 24.61 14.52
C ALA A 630 -10.71 24.59 13.26
N ASP A 631 -11.52 23.54 13.04
CA ASP A 631 -12.47 23.51 11.90
C ASP A 631 -13.45 24.69 11.94
N ALA A 632 -13.96 25.03 13.13
CA ALA A 632 -14.84 26.18 13.31
C ALA A 632 -14.14 27.51 13.01
N ALA A 633 -12.91 27.71 13.51
CA ALA A 633 -12.12 28.91 13.26
C ALA A 633 -11.82 29.11 11.77
N PHE A 634 -11.36 28.06 11.08
CA PHE A 634 -11.17 28.11 9.63
C PHE A 634 -12.49 28.40 8.89
N SER A 635 -13.61 27.83 9.32
CA SER A 635 -14.92 28.11 8.73
C SER A 635 -15.32 29.59 8.85
N VAL A 636 -14.97 30.26 9.95
CA VAL A 636 -15.24 31.69 10.15
C VAL A 636 -14.38 32.53 9.21
N LEU A 637 -13.08 32.24 9.11
CA LEU A 637 -12.16 32.94 8.20
C LEU A 637 -12.64 32.87 6.74
N ILE A 638 -13.09 31.69 6.30
CA ILE A 638 -13.64 31.48 4.95
C ILE A 638 -14.89 32.35 4.71
N GLY A 639 -15.75 32.49 5.73
CA GLY A 639 -16.98 33.27 5.67
C GLY A 639 -16.79 34.78 5.75
N MET A 640 -15.71 35.25 6.39
CA MET A 640 -15.38 36.68 6.50
C MET A 640 -14.70 37.26 5.25
N ALA A 641 -14.13 36.40 4.40
CA ALA A 641 -13.51 36.77 3.13
C ALA A 641 -14.49 36.73 1.93
N ALA A 642 -15.80 36.76 2.21
CA ALA A 642 -16.89 36.92 1.25
C ALA A 642 -17.54 38.29 1.46
#